data_AF-A0A1A7W111-F1
#
_entry.id   AF-A0A1A7W111-F1
#
_cell.length_a   1.000
_cell.length_b   1.000
_cell.length_c   1.000
_cell.angle_alpha   90.00
_cell.angle_beta   90.00
_cell.angle_gamma   90.00
#
_symmetry.space_group_name_H-M   'P 1'
#
loop_
_entity.id
_entity.type
_entity.pdbx_description
1 polymer ?
#
loop_
_entity_poly.entity_id
_entity_poly.type
_entity_poly.pdbx_seq_one_letter_code
_entity_poly.pdbx_strand_id
1 'polypeptide(L)'
;METCKLKLFLFSLLVCLFVKITFYKRFRYTFYRNYEEQKLSLYSEESFYFSFYDDIVKSENYLEGIKLLIHDDRSEYPNTINAIRRFNIYPEIVLGIAWRMFNLKESFLTPFNFYVYAVLLSQAASISVLFFFAVYMGRSYISGAIFLMLFFSCYREKFIMRLSGRSLGCGFSQRGGNRFEENFSSVYMWCNILLIYAILRERKKQSTAYLVCLFLSSFLFFITWQFSVFVTLTHVVALFGLDLLGFQIQKELQSILIILSFSYVVSIVATFFPRYLMCTYLPFVLAALIITNVIYRRGGGSTHNGRLEPVSNRKEDAPRGIDPSCTTLPLQFPPVRSQVVFMLKKGFTSIVIFLVLRLITIGMEKDDSHVLSLLKVRLHLSSHNFDSMIYSLGSEFNPFTKYMFRMIKETSLLEYFLLLNLILLLYVVNYFIHVWRATRGGGNDKHAGLDGQAGRDGQAGRDEQAGRNVQTGRNVQTGRNKGVRFDELPPYDKGVKVRFEVFHAQFFYLVIQFIFFALLMMIISRLRVLALPLMCLLSSLVGSPHLLGDIYSITRENFFQLRASKKNLSSLVIQGICLLECAYPFAKYFPTNEYINLAGNDPVNMEKNMDLIVWLRQNLKEGEAIITDIPTSSFLRSTTNFKMVLNPQYENVAMRRRVQDYYMFSSCLPFSDAKRYYKDKYKVHYFVANVFRCASTSTQVPNVFSLADFVGSNYARCRHKTSMRFCQRVLYDDRNYKTLYRNGKFSVIYFDPIDDIIDNSPYEQFDEGKYADISFYMPWISRCMKTDFKCQKHIVDVARSHLDILRYNKIGFALYQFVERTFLAGANPVPFREGDLLSVGTHTSDDPNQRGHSLEALFHLAEFYDYDMRNAKKAGELYKKAIHLITFPSGFDIPDQTDNPYVTVPASVPFVPISKRIQMITSYIYFLLDTVSSYGQADILNLYKNMDLLVVVAGSALEDGFYYEADAPRMKNQLTRGESPTPTAASPTDNLHAAQMIKRTFNAGDLDSSVTLLCENATYLYKIRRENPEYISIYKRMWTLAKRISHMNECILSSYHIFEGRRIGFLDYLAFFYLYR
;
A
#
# COMPACT_ATOMS: atom_id res chain seq x y z
N MET A 1 1.54 -18.67 35.09
CA MET A 1 1.54 -17.43 34.27
C MET A 1 2.24 -17.64 32.93
N GLU A 2 3.42 -18.26 32.91
CA GLU A 2 4.19 -18.55 31.67
C GLU A 2 3.44 -19.45 30.68
N THR A 3 2.76 -20.49 31.15
CA THR A 3 1.87 -21.34 30.33
C THR A 3 0.77 -20.56 29.59
N CYS A 4 0.33 -19.42 30.10
CA CYS A 4 -0.63 -18.54 29.43
C CYS A 4 0.06 -17.63 28.39
N LYS A 5 1.27 -17.10 28.70
CA LYS A 5 2.09 -16.35 27.74
C LYS A 5 2.46 -17.23 26.52
N LEU A 6 2.77 -18.52 26.72
CA LEU A 6 3.08 -19.47 25.64
C LEU A 6 1.86 -19.78 24.75
N LYS A 7 0.69 -20.04 25.34
CA LYS A 7 -0.55 -20.25 24.56
C LYS A 7 -0.93 -19.03 23.72
N LEU A 8 -0.75 -17.82 24.27
CA LEU A 8 -0.99 -16.58 23.54
C LEU A 8 -0.01 -16.42 22.36
N PHE A 9 1.27 -16.74 22.54
CA PHE A 9 2.26 -16.71 21.46
C PHE A 9 1.90 -17.65 20.31
N LEU A 10 1.51 -18.90 20.63
CA LEU A 10 1.05 -19.87 19.63
C LEU A 10 -0.21 -19.39 18.88
N PHE A 11 -1.18 -18.80 19.57
CA PHE A 11 -2.36 -18.22 18.92
C PHE A 11 -1.99 -17.02 18.01
N SER A 12 -1.03 -16.19 18.43
CA SER A 12 -0.49 -15.10 17.61
C SER A 12 0.16 -15.63 16.32
N LEU A 13 0.87 -16.75 16.38
CA LEU A 13 1.44 -17.42 15.22
C LEU A 13 0.36 -17.91 14.24
N LEU A 14 -0.74 -18.48 14.76
CA LEU A 14 -1.89 -18.88 13.94
C LEU A 14 -2.57 -17.66 13.27
N VAL A 15 -2.71 -16.53 13.97
CA VAL A 15 -3.19 -15.27 13.39
C VAL A 15 -2.24 -14.76 12.30
N CYS A 16 -0.93 -14.86 12.50
CA CYS A 16 0.06 -14.51 11.46
C CYS A 16 -0.12 -15.38 10.20
N LEU A 17 -0.28 -16.70 10.36
CA LEU A 17 -0.51 -17.62 9.24
C LEU A 17 -1.84 -17.33 8.51
N PHE A 18 -2.92 -17.06 9.26
CA PHE A 18 -4.21 -16.66 8.68
C PHE A 18 -4.08 -15.38 7.85
N VAL A 19 -3.53 -14.31 8.42
CA VAL A 19 -3.32 -13.02 7.74
C VAL A 19 -2.42 -13.17 6.51
N LYS A 20 -1.34 -13.98 6.59
CA LYS A 20 -0.47 -14.30 5.45
C LYS A 20 -1.24 -14.96 4.32
N ILE A 21 -2.11 -15.93 4.61
CA ILE A 21 -2.94 -16.60 3.58
C ILE A 21 -3.91 -15.60 2.95
N THR A 22 -4.51 -14.71 3.74
CA THR A 22 -5.39 -13.65 3.23
C THR A 22 -4.64 -12.70 2.28
N PHE A 23 -3.44 -12.25 2.65
CA PHE A 23 -2.63 -11.40 1.77
C PHE A 23 -2.10 -12.13 0.54
N TYR A 24 -1.70 -13.40 0.67
CA TYR A 24 -1.30 -14.21 -0.49
C TYR A 24 -2.40 -14.27 -1.55
N LYS A 25 -3.66 -14.51 -1.16
CA LYS A 25 -4.80 -14.54 -2.08
C LYS A 25 -5.05 -13.19 -2.79
N ARG A 26 -4.72 -12.05 -2.16
CA ARG A 26 -4.77 -10.72 -2.80
C ARG A 26 -3.71 -10.53 -3.89
N PHE A 27 -2.52 -11.12 -3.75
CA PHE A 27 -1.43 -11.02 -4.74
C PHE A 27 -1.37 -12.18 -5.73
N ARG A 28 -2.24 -13.18 -5.55
CA ARG A 28 -2.41 -14.37 -6.39
C ARG A 28 -2.22 -14.11 -7.88
N TYR A 29 -2.96 -13.16 -8.44
CA TYR A 29 -2.93 -12.87 -9.87
C TYR A 29 -1.56 -12.36 -10.34
N THR A 30 -0.91 -11.50 -9.56
CA THR A 30 0.46 -11.03 -9.82
C THR A 30 1.48 -12.18 -9.78
N PHE A 31 1.31 -13.16 -8.89
CA PHE A 31 2.23 -14.31 -8.80
C PHE A 31 2.17 -15.26 -10.01
N TYR A 32 1.08 -15.26 -10.78
CA TYR A 32 0.94 -16.06 -12.00
C TYR A 32 1.37 -15.33 -13.29
N ARG A 33 1.72 -14.04 -13.21
CA ARG A 33 2.17 -13.26 -14.36
C ARG A 33 3.58 -13.61 -14.82
N ASN A 34 3.86 -13.28 -16.08
CA ASN A 34 5.22 -13.33 -16.64
C ASN A 34 6.18 -12.46 -15.82
N TYR A 35 7.42 -12.91 -15.64
CA TYR A 35 8.38 -12.26 -14.74
C TYR A 35 8.67 -10.78 -15.05
N GLU A 36 8.63 -10.37 -16.32
CA GLU A 36 8.80 -8.95 -16.71
C GLU A 36 7.57 -8.10 -16.31
N GLU A 37 6.36 -8.66 -16.45
CA GLU A 37 5.11 -8.03 -15.99
C GLU A 37 5.05 -7.95 -14.45
N GLN A 38 5.59 -8.96 -13.77
CA GLN A 38 5.75 -8.92 -12.31
C GLN A 38 6.59 -7.70 -11.87
N LYS A 39 7.72 -7.42 -12.55
CA LYS A 39 8.53 -6.23 -12.29
C LYS A 39 7.76 -4.93 -12.54
N LEU A 40 6.95 -4.88 -13.59
CA LEU A 40 6.11 -3.73 -13.92
C LEU A 40 4.89 -3.53 -13.01
N SER A 41 4.53 -4.54 -12.20
CA SER A 41 3.49 -4.39 -11.17
C SER A 41 3.92 -3.52 -10.00
N LEU A 42 5.24 -3.32 -9.82
CA LEU A 42 5.83 -2.49 -8.77
C LEU A 42 5.85 -1.02 -9.17
N TYR A 43 5.53 -0.12 -8.24
CA TYR A 43 5.46 1.31 -8.52
C TYR A 43 6.55 2.13 -7.81
N SER A 44 7.31 2.91 -8.59
CA SER A 44 8.25 3.93 -8.09
C SER A 44 9.23 3.36 -7.05
N GLU A 45 9.12 3.75 -5.77
CA GLU A 45 9.98 3.27 -4.68
C GLU A 45 10.03 1.72 -4.64
N GLU A 46 8.88 1.05 -4.77
CA GLU A 46 8.79 -0.43 -4.75
C GLU A 46 9.69 -1.09 -5.80
N SER A 47 9.67 -0.56 -7.04
CA SER A 47 10.47 -1.06 -8.15
C SER A 47 11.96 -0.72 -7.99
N PHE A 48 12.27 0.44 -7.42
CA PHE A 48 13.63 0.88 -7.19
C PHE A 48 14.34 -0.02 -6.17
N TYR A 49 13.73 -0.28 -5.01
CA TYR A 49 14.29 -1.19 -4.00
C TYR A 49 14.41 -2.63 -4.53
N PHE A 50 13.37 -3.14 -5.20
CA PHE A 50 13.43 -4.47 -5.83
C PHE A 50 14.60 -4.62 -6.82
N SER A 51 14.98 -3.55 -7.52
CA SER A 51 16.08 -3.61 -8.49
C SER A 51 17.45 -3.90 -7.87
N PHE A 52 17.70 -3.53 -6.62
CA PHE A 52 18.95 -3.88 -5.92
C PHE A 52 18.98 -5.35 -5.48
N TYR A 53 17.82 -5.90 -5.08
CA TYR A 53 17.66 -7.33 -4.84
C TYR A 53 17.88 -8.12 -6.15
N ASP A 54 17.27 -7.67 -7.26
CA ASP A 54 17.41 -8.26 -8.60
C ASP A 54 18.87 -8.25 -9.09
N ASP A 55 19.61 -7.16 -8.85
CA ASP A 55 21.04 -7.06 -9.16
C ASP A 55 21.88 -8.13 -8.41
N ILE A 56 21.61 -8.39 -7.12
CA ILE A 56 22.28 -9.46 -6.34
C ILE A 56 21.92 -10.85 -6.86
N VAL A 57 20.64 -11.07 -7.18
CA VAL A 57 20.14 -12.37 -7.68
C VAL A 57 20.71 -12.69 -9.06
N LYS A 58 20.92 -11.69 -9.92
CA LYS A 58 21.51 -11.83 -11.25
C LYS A 58 23.03 -12.02 -11.25
N SER A 59 23.75 -11.45 -10.27
CA SER A 59 25.22 -11.52 -10.21
C SER A 59 25.76 -12.95 -10.08
N GLU A 60 26.84 -13.29 -10.78
CA GLU A 60 27.44 -14.63 -10.72
C GLU A 60 27.96 -14.95 -9.31
N ASN A 61 28.57 -13.96 -8.64
CA ASN A 61 29.16 -14.12 -7.30
C ASN A 61 28.59 -13.12 -6.29
N TYR A 62 28.45 -13.53 -5.02
CA TYR A 62 27.97 -12.64 -3.95
C TYR A 62 28.86 -11.40 -3.77
N LEU A 63 30.18 -11.58 -3.76
CA LEU A 63 31.15 -10.48 -3.64
C LEU A 63 31.06 -9.50 -4.82
N GLU A 64 30.69 -9.98 -6.00
CA GLU A 64 30.50 -9.17 -7.19
C GLU A 64 29.20 -8.35 -7.11
N GLY A 65 28.08 -8.97 -6.70
CA GLY A 65 26.84 -8.26 -6.42
C GLY A 65 27.01 -7.17 -5.36
N ILE A 66 27.76 -7.42 -4.29
CA ILE A 66 28.10 -6.40 -3.29
C ILE A 66 29.05 -5.33 -3.86
N LYS A 67 30.04 -5.69 -4.68
CA LYS A 67 30.94 -4.73 -5.34
C LYS A 67 30.17 -3.78 -6.27
N LEU A 68 29.18 -4.30 -7.01
CA LEU A 68 28.26 -3.54 -7.84
C LEU A 68 27.46 -2.52 -7.02
N LEU A 69 26.93 -2.91 -5.85
CA LEU A 69 26.20 -2.01 -4.95
C LEU A 69 27.08 -0.97 -4.25
N ILE A 70 28.35 -1.27 -4.02
CA ILE A 70 29.32 -0.31 -3.43
C ILE A 70 29.78 0.73 -4.46
N HIS A 71 29.79 0.39 -5.75
CA HIS A 71 30.18 1.24 -6.87
C HIS A 71 29.04 1.39 -7.89
N ASP A 72 27.84 1.72 -7.41
CA ASP A 72 26.64 1.84 -8.25
C ASP A 72 26.70 3.12 -9.10
N ASP A 73 26.78 2.94 -10.41
CA ASP A 73 26.76 4.01 -11.42
C ASP A 73 25.42 4.11 -12.17
N ARG A 74 24.46 3.20 -11.88
CA ARG A 74 23.16 3.13 -12.54
C ARG A 74 22.09 3.98 -11.84
N SER A 75 22.19 4.26 -10.54
CA SER A 75 21.13 4.98 -9.79
C SER A 75 21.29 6.49 -9.68
N GLU A 76 22.49 7.05 -9.84
CA GLU A 76 22.77 8.49 -9.76
C GLU A 76 23.78 8.98 -10.83
N TYR A 77 23.71 8.46 -12.07
CA TYR A 77 24.62 8.87 -13.16
C TYR A 77 24.64 10.40 -13.36
N PRO A 78 25.80 11.06 -13.58
CA PRO A 78 27.15 10.52 -13.79
C PRO A 78 27.96 10.21 -12.50
N ASN A 79 27.35 10.29 -11.32
CA ASN A 79 28.04 10.02 -10.06
C ASN A 79 28.03 8.52 -9.75
N THR A 80 29.17 7.97 -9.36
CA THR A 80 29.26 6.66 -8.71
C THR A 80 28.96 6.80 -7.22
N ILE A 81 28.08 5.96 -6.68
CA ILE A 81 27.65 6.02 -5.28
C ILE A 81 27.69 4.65 -4.61
N ASN A 82 27.89 4.64 -3.29
CA ASN A 82 27.69 3.44 -2.48
C ASN A 82 26.20 3.33 -2.12
N ALA A 83 25.47 2.49 -2.85
CA ALA A 83 24.03 2.29 -2.68
C ALA A 83 23.66 1.80 -1.28
N ILE A 84 24.51 0.97 -0.66
CA ILE A 84 24.29 0.41 0.69
C ILE A 84 24.22 1.52 1.74
N ARG A 85 25.21 2.43 1.74
CA ARG A 85 25.26 3.60 2.64
C ARG A 85 24.22 4.67 2.27
N ARG A 86 23.85 4.76 0.98
CA ARG A 86 23.00 5.81 0.41
C ARG A 86 21.50 5.55 0.63
N PHE A 87 21.05 4.33 0.38
CA PHE A 87 19.64 3.97 0.30
C PHE A 87 19.19 2.98 1.39
N ASN A 88 20.09 2.53 2.27
CA ASN A 88 19.76 1.66 3.42
C ASN A 88 19.15 0.29 3.02
N ILE A 89 19.59 -0.27 1.89
CA ILE A 89 19.10 -1.49 1.22
C ILE A 89 19.47 -2.82 1.92
N TYR A 90 19.52 -2.82 3.26
CA TYR A 90 19.83 -4.03 4.05
C TYR A 90 18.79 -5.15 3.92
N PRO A 91 17.47 -4.88 3.90
CA PRO A 91 16.47 -5.93 3.67
C PRO A 91 16.68 -6.64 2.32
N GLU A 92 16.92 -5.87 1.26
CA GLU A 92 17.16 -6.34 -0.10
C GLU A 92 18.41 -7.23 -0.18
N ILE A 93 19.50 -6.82 0.48
CA ILE A 93 20.73 -7.60 0.56
C ILE A 93 20.51 -8.94 1.29
N VAL A 94 19.86 -8.91 2.46
CA VAL A 94 19.60 -10.12 3.25
C VAL A 94 18.69 -11.10 2.48
N LEU A 95 17.68 -10.61 1.78
CA LEU A 95 16.82 -11.45 0.94
C LEU A 95 17.55 -11.98 -0.30
N GLY A 96 18.41 -11.19 -0.94
CA GLY A 96 19.23 -11.62 -2.08
C GLY A 96 20.21 -12.73 -1.69
N ILE A 97 20.84 -12.61 -0.51
CA ILE A 97 21.67 -13.67 0.08
C ILE A 97 20.82 -14.92 0.36
N ALA A 98 19.67 -14.78 1.01
CA ALA A 98 18.81 -15.92 1.35
C ALA A 98 18.33 -16.69 0.11
N TRP A 99 17.93 -15.98 -0.96
CA TRP A 99 17.54 -16.57 -2.24
C TRP A 99 18.63 -17.49 -2.81
N ARG A 100 19.89 -17.01 -2.78
CA ARG A 100 21.06 -17.74 -3.30
C ARG A 100 21.50 -18.87 -2.39
N MET A 101 21.61 -18.62 -1.08
CA MET A 101 22.09 -19.58 -0.08
C MET A 101 21.18 -20.81 0.05
N PHE A 102 19.87 -20.65 -0.10
CA PHE A 102 18.90 -21.75 0.00
C PHE A 102 18.39 -22.25 -1.37
N ASN A 103 18.99 -21.79 -2.48
CA ASN A 103 18.60 -22.10 -3.86
C ASN A 103 17.08 -22.14 -4.10
N LEU A 104 16.38 -21.08 -3.69
CA LEU A 104 14.91 -21.05 -3.55
C LEU A 104 14.13 -21.06 -4.89
N LYS A 105 14.82 -21.25 -6.01
CA LYS A 105 14.27 -21.33 -7.37
C LYS A 105 13.20 -22.42 -7.49
N GLU A 106 13.42 -23.58 -6.90
CA GLU A 106 12.47 -24.71 -6.93
C GLU A 106 11.21 -24.45 -6.08
N SER A 107 11.32 -23.70 -4.99
CA SER A 107 10.21 -23.48 -4.05
C SER A 107 9.26 -22.35 -4.44
N PHE A 108 9.74 -21.34 -5.20
CA PHE A 108 8.98 -20.10 -5.45
C PHE A 108 8.81 -19.73 -6.93
N LEU A 109 9.39 -20.50 -7.86
CA LEU A 109 9.47 -20.28 -9.31
C LEU A 109 10.24 -19.02 -9.73
N THR A 110 9.84 -17.83 -9.26
CA THR A 110 10.48 -16.54 -9.61
C THR A 110 11.11 -15.86 -8.40
N PRO A 111 12.22 -15.11 -8.58
CA PRO A 111 12.80 -14.30 -7.50
C PRO A 111 11.85 -13.23 -6.97
N PHE A 112 10.94 -12.74 -7.81
CA PHE A 112 9.91 -11.76 -7.45
C PHE A 112 8.94 -12.32 -6.42
N ASN A 113 8.45 -13.55 -6.65
CA ASN A 113 7.53 -14.22 -5.74
C ASN A 113 8.12 -14.27 -4.32
N PHE A 114 9.37 -14.74 -4.17
CA PHE A 114 10.04 -14.81 -2.87
C PHE A 114 10.17 -13.44 -2.17
N TYR A 115 10.59 -12.40 -2.89
CA TYR A 115 10.73 -11.05 -2.33
C TYR A 115 9.37 -10.54 -1.80
N VAL A 116 8.31 -10.66 -2.59
CA VAL A 116 6.96 -10.25 -2.17
C VAL A 116 6.44 -11.12 -1.01
N TYR A 117 6.68 -12.44 -1.01
CA TYR A 117 6.33 -13.30 0.12
C TYR A 117 7.00 -12.87 1.43
N ALA A 118 8.25 -12.40 1.40
CA ALA A 118 8.95 -11.87 2.57
C ALA A 118 8.30 -10.57 3.08
N VAL A 119 7.93 -9.66 2.19
CA VAL A 119 7.16 -8.45 2.53
C VAL A 119 5.80 -8.80 3.16
N LEU A 120 5.05 -9.73 2.54
CA LEU A 120 3.74 -10.17 3.05
C LEU A 120 3.86 -10.85 4.41
N LEU A 121 4.90 -11.65 4.63
CA LEU A 121 5.19 -12.29 5.91
C LEU A 121 5.52 -11.25 7.00
N SER A 122 6.33 -10.24 6.69
CA SER A 122 6.61 -9.14 7.61
C SER A 122 5.33 -8.40 8.00
N GLN A 123 4.46 -8.08 7.03
CA GLN A 123 3.19 -7.42 7.34
C GLN A 123 2.21 -8.31 8.12
N ALA A 124 2.17 -9.62 7.87
CA ALA A 124 1.40 -10.55 8.70
C ALA A 124 1.94 -10.62 10.14
N ALA A 125 3.26 -10.57 10.31
CA ALA A 125 3.90 -10.50 11.63
C ALA A 125 3.60 -9.19 12.36
N SER A 126 3.52 -8.05 11.67
CA SER A 126 3.20 -6.74 12.27
C SER A 126 1.79 -6.74 12.89
N ILE A 127 0.82 -7.34 12.19
CA ILE A 127 -0.56 -7.52 12.63
C ILE A 127 -0.64 -8.54 13.77
N SER A 128 0.17 -9.60 13.74
CA SER A 128 0.29 -10.56 14.84
C SER A 128 0.80 -9.90 16.13
N VAL A 129 1.83 -9.05 16.06
CA VAL A 129 2.34 -8.29 17.22
C VAL A 129 1.26 -7.37 17.79
N LEU A 130 0.48 -6.69 16.95
CA LEU A 130 -0.65 -5.87 17.39
C LEU A 130 -1.79 -6.69 18.01
N PHE A 131 -2.10 -7.87 17.46
CA PHE A 131 -3.06 -8.80 18.06
C PHE A 131 -2.59 -9.28 19.44
N PHE A 132 -1.33 -9.68 19.57
CA PHE A 132 -0.72 -10.02 20.87
C PHE A 132 -0.85 -8.86 21.86
N PHE A 133 -0.60 -7.64 21.41
CA PHE A 133 -0.72 -6.44 22.22
C PHE A 133 -2.16 -6.20 22.68
N ALA A 134 -3.15 -6.33 21.80
CA ALA A 134 -4.57 -6.20 22.12
C ALA A 134 -4.97 -7.19 23.23
N VAL A 135 -4.60 -8.47 23.12
CA VAL A 135 -4.89 -9.49 24.14
C VAL A 135 -4.09 -9.27 25.43
N TYR A 136 -2.82 -8.87 25.35
CA TYR A 136 -1.99 -8.58 26.53
C TYR A 136 -2.55 -7.39 27.34
N MET A 137 -3.07 -6.38 26.65
CA MET A 137 -3.68 -5.19 27.25
C MET A 137 -5.09 -5.50 27.80
N GLY A 138 -5.96 -6.12 27.00
CA GLY A 138 -7.35 -6.42 27.37
C GLY A 138 -7.56 -7.66 28.25
N ARG A 139 -6.51 -8.46 28.49
CA ARG A 139 -6.52 -9.74 29.25
C ARG A 139 -7.52 -10.79 28.72
N SER A 140 -7.91 -10.69 27.46
CA SER A 140 -8.93 -11.54 26.85
C SER A 140 -8.71 -11.70 25.36
N TYR A 141 -8.93 -12.91 24.83
CA TYR A 141 -8.89 -13.17 23.39
C TYR A 141 -9.99 -12.41 22.62
N ILE A 142 -11.08 -12.01 23.30
CA ILE A 142 -12.17 -11.21 22.70
C ILE A 142 -11.63 -9.84 22.24
N SER A 143 -10.80 -9.17 23.03
CA SER A 143 -10.15 -7.91 22.60
C SER A 143 -9.25 -8.12 21.37
N GLY A 144 -8.52 -9.23 21.30
CA GLY A 144 -7.76 -9.59 20.09
C GLY A 144 -8.65 -9.78 18.86
N ALA A 145 -9.81 -10.42 19.02
CA ALA A 145 -10.77 -10.63 17.93
C ALA A 145 -11.38 -9.30 17.42
N ILE A 146 -11.79 -8.40 18.33
CA ILE A 146 -12.27 -7.05 17.98
C ILE A 146 -11.18 -6.26 17.27
N PHE A 147 -9.93 -6.31 17.75
CA PHE A 147 -8.80 -5.66 17.08
C PHE A 147 -8.65 -6.17 15.63
N LEU A 148 -8.64 -7.49 15.43
CA LEU A 148 -8.46 -8.10 14.11
C LEU A 148 -9.61 -7.72 13.15
N MET A 149 -10.85 -7.71 13.64
CA MET A 149 -12.04 -7.27 12.92
C MET A 149 -11.94 -5.79 12.49
N LEU A 150 -11.65 -4.89 13.42
CA LEU A 150 -11.50 -3.45 13.14
C LEU A 150 -10.34 -3.17 12.17
N PHE A 151 -9.24 -3.93 12.30
CA PHE A 151 -8.11 -3.85 11.39
C PHE A 151 -8.51 -4.25 9.96
N PHE A 152 -9.18 -5.40 9.77
CA PHE A 152 -9.63 -5.84 8.44
C PHE A 152 -10.70 -4.92 7.83
N SER A 153 -11.61 -4.37 8.64
CA SER A 153 -12.58 -3.35 8.20
C SER A 153 -11.86 -2.12 7.61
N CYS A 154 -10.84 -1.61 8.31
CA CYS A 154 -10.04 -0.48 7.83
C CYS A 154 -9.05 -0.84 6.70
N TYR A 155 -8.70 -2.12 6.55
CA TYR A 155 -7.91 -2.62 5.43
C TYR A 155 -8.73 -2.58 4.13
N ARG A 156 -10.02 -2.94 4.18
CA ARG A 156 -10.96 -2.87 3.04
C ARG A 156 -11.06 -1.46 2.45
N GLU A 157 -11.19 -0.43 3.29
CA GLU A 157 -11.19 0.98 2.88
C GLU A 157 -9.79 1.54 2.57
N LYS A 158 -8.79 0.66 2.40
CA LYS A 158 -7.39 0.99 2.05
C LYS A 158 -6.79 2.06 2.96
N PHE A 159 -7.15 1.95 4.24
CA PHE A 159 -7.00 3.02 5.21
C PHE A 159 -5.77 2.84 6.10
N ILE A 160 -5.50 1.61 6.54
CA ILE A 160 -4.38 1.29 7.45
C ILE A 160 -3.12 0.83 6.71
N MET A 161 -3.20 -0.26 5.93
CA MET A 161 -2.12 -0.70 5.06
C MET A 161 -2.62 -0.64 3.63
N ARG A 162 -2.02 0.20 2.81
CA ARG A 162 -2.10 0.01 1.37
C ARG A 162 -1.13 -1.13 1.04
N LEU A 163 -1.68 -2.29 0.72
CA LEU A 163 -1.00 -3.21 -0.18
C LEU A 163 -1.69 -3.05 -1.53
N SER A 164 -0.91 -2.65 -2.54
CA SER A 164 -1.31 -2.26 -3.90
C SER A 164 -2.80 -2.47 -4.27
N GLY A 165 -3.51 -1.39 -4.61
CA GLY A 165 -4.88 -1.52 -5.09
C GLY A 165 -5.66 -0.22 -5.25
N ARG A 166 -5.50 0.44 -6.39
CA ARG A 166 -6.59 1.02 -7.22
C ARG A 166 -5.97 1.69 -8.45
N SER A 167 -5.70 0.92 -9.49
CA SER A 167 -5.39 1.46 -10.82
C SER A 167 -6.70 1.79 -11.53
N LEU A 168 -7.33 2.92 -11.19
CA LEU A 168 -8.62 3.31 -11.74
C LEU A 168 -8.61 4.80 -12.11
N GLY A 169 -8.73 5.07 -13.41
CA GLY A 169 -9.08 6.39 -13.95
C GLY A 169 -7.93 7.39 -14.10
N CYS A 170 -7.93 8.06 -15.25
CA CYS A 170 -7.06 9.17 -15.61
C CYS A 170 -6.94 10.27 -14.53
N GLY A 171 -5.71 10.63 -14.18
CA GLY A 171 -5.39 11.92 -13.55
C GLY A 171 -5.46 11.99 -12.01
N PHE A 172 -4.49 12.72 -11.45
CA PHE A 172 -4.54 13.39 -10.14
C PHE A 172 -4.58 12.60 -8.82
N SER A 173 -4.53 11.26 -8.77
CA SER A 173 -4.36 10.56 -7.48
C SER A 173 -3.50 9.28 -7.52
N GLN A 174 -2.26 9.40 -7.97
CA GLN A 174 -1.23 8.35 -7.85
C GLN A 174 0.15 8.98 -7.54
N ARG A 175 0.52 9.13 -6.25
CA ARG A 175 1.89 9.58 -5.90
C ARG A 175 2.41 9.30 -4.47
N GLY A 176 1.91 8.29 -3.79
CA GLY A 176 2.59 7.67 -2.65
C GLY A 176 2.46 6.15 -2.73
N GLY A 177 3.47 5.53 -3.35
CA GLY A 177 3.69 4.10 -3.24
C GLY A 177 4.01 3.70 -1.80
N ASN A 178 3.87 2.42 -1.51
CA ASN A 178 4.20 1.87 -0.21
C ASN A 178 5.71 1.64 -0.20
N ARG A 179 6.44 2.04 0.85
CA ARG A 179 7.84 1.63 0.94
C ARG A 179 7.89 0.17 1.42
N PHE A 180 8.58 -0.69 0.67
CA PHE A 180 8.89 -2.03 1.19
C PHE A 180 9.68 -1.94 2.51
N GLU A 181 10.52 -0.92 2.68
CA GLU A 181 11.13 -0.55 3.97
C GLU A 181 10.11 -0.33 5.11
N GLU A 182 9.04 0.45 4.88
CA GLU A 182 7.97 0.67 5.87
C GLU A 182 7.31 -0.65 6.27
N ASN A 183 7.12 -1.56 5.29
CA ASN A 183 6.53 -2.87 5.51
C ASN A 183 7.44 -3.80 6.34
N PHE A 184 8.74 -3.85 6.03
CA PHE A 184 9.73 -4.58 6.84
C PHE A 184 9.85 -4.02 8.26
N SER A 185 9.87 -2.69 8.38
CA SER A 185 10.11 -1.98 9.64
C SER A 185 8.91 -1.95 10.60
N SER A 186 7.70 -2.09 10.06
CA SER A 186 6.45 -2.04 10.83
C SER A 186 6.40 -3.01 12.03
N VAL A 187 6.94 -4.22 11.88
CA VAL A 187 7.01 -5.24 12.95
C VAL A 187 7.81 -4.71 14.14
N TYR A 188 9.01 -4.21 13.87
CA TYR A 188 9.93 -3.71 14.89
C TYR A 188 9.41 -2.45 15.58
N MET A 189 8.69 -1.59 14.84
CA MET A 189 7.98 -0.44 15.41
C MET A 189 6.96 -0.86 16.48
N TRP A 190 6.06 -1.80 16.15
CA TRP A 190 5.05 -2.27 17.11
C TRP A 190 5.66 -3.07 18.26
N CYS A 191 6.71 -3.86 17.98
CA CYS A 191 7.52 -4.52 19.02
C CYS A 191 8.13 -3.51 20.00
N ASN A 192 8.69 -2.39 19.53
CA ASN A 192 9.25 -1.36 20.40
C ASN A 192 8.19 -0.73 21.32
N ILE A 193 7.00 -0.40 20.79
CA ILE A 193 5.89 0.13 21.60
C ILE A 193 5.41 -0.90 22.63
N LEU A 194 5.25 -2.17 22.23
CA LEU A 194 4.84 -3.28 23.10
C LEU A 194 5.87 -3.56 24.20
N LEU A 195 7.17 -3.55 23.89
CA LEU A 195 8.25 -3.79 24.84
C LEU A 195 8.38 -2.65 25.84
N ILE A 196 8.28 -1.39 25.40
CA ILE A 196 8.21 -0.22 26.29
C ILE A 196 7.01 -0.35 27.23
N TYR A 197 5.82 -0.69 26.72
CA TYR A 197 4.63 -0.92 27.53
C TYR A 197 4.82 -2.05 28.55
N ALA A 198 5.45 -3.17 28.15
CA ALA A 198 5.74 -4.29 29.04
C ALA A 198 6.75 -3.95 30.16
N ILE A 199 7.79 -3.16 29.86
CA ILE A 199 8.77 -2.67 30.84
C ILE A 199 8.09 -1.74 31.86
N LEU A 200 7.21 -0.84 31.42
CA LEU A 200 6.44 0.05 32.29
C LEU A 200 5.43 -0.70 33.19
N ARG A 201 5.03 -1.91 32.78
CA ARG A 201 4.08 -2.80 33.46
C ARG A 201 4.73 -3.71 34.49
N GLU A 202 5.79 -4.42 34.11
CA GLU A 202 6.43 -5.47 34.94
C GLU A 202 7.56 -4.92 35.85
N ARG A 203 7.39 -3.69 36.37
CA ARG A 203 8.41 -2.89 37.12
C ARG A 203 9.19 -3.63 38.21
N LYS A 204 8.57 -4.59 38.91
CA LYS A 204 9.21 -5.35 40.00
C LYS A 204 10.09 -6.51 39.51
N LYS A 205 10.00 -6.89 38.24
CA LYS A 205 10.71 -8.03 37.64
C LYS A 205 11.29 -7.59 36.28
N GLN A 206 12.13 -6.55 36.32
CA GLN A 206 12.83 -6.01 35.15
C GLN A 206 13.81 -7.06 34.60
N SER A 207 13.29 -7.98 33.79
CA SER A 207 14.08 -9.03 33.15
C SER A 207 14.99 -8.40 32.10
N THR A 208 16.28 -8.72 32.18
CA THR A 208 17.28 -8.40 31.14
C THR A 208 16.82 -8.85 29.75
N ALA A 209 16.02 -9.92 29.64
CA ALA A 209 15.45 -10.36 28.38
C ALA A 209 14.60 -9.28 27.68
N TYR A 210 13.77 -8.52 28.40
CA TYR A 210 12.95 -7.45 27.79
C TYR A 210 13.82 -6.30 27.27
N LEU A 211 14.94 -6.02 27.94
CA LEU A 211 15.91 -4.99 27.55
C LEU A 211 16.73 -5.42 26.31
N VAL A 212 17.15 -6.69 26.24
CA VAL A 212 17.83 -7.27 25.08
C VAL A 212 16.91 -7.34 23.87
N CYS A 213 15.64 -7.74 24.04
CA CYS A 213 14.65 -7.70 22.96
C CYS A 213 14.40 -6.27 22.46
N LEU A 214 14.36 -5.27 23.35
CA LEU A 214 14.22 -3.87 22.97
C LEU A 214 15.44 -3.36 22.19
N PHE A 215 16.66 -3.74 22.60
CA PHE A 215 17.89 -3.44 21.86
C PHE A 215 17.84 -4.02 20.43
N LEU A 216 17.56 -5.32 20.30
CA LEU A 216 17.53 -6.01 19.01
C LEU A 216 16.42 -5.47 18.09
N SER A 217 15.21 -5.27 18.62
CA SER A 217 14.09 -4.70 17.88
C SER A 217 14.38 -3.26 17.45
N SER A 218 15.01 -2.44 18.29
CA SER A 218 15.39 -1.07 17.92
C SER A 218 16.51 -1.04 16.87
N PHE A 219 17.48 -1.95 16.96
CA PHE A 219 18.58 -2.05 16.00
C PHE A 219 18.08 -2.43 14.60
N LEU A 220 17.19 -3.43 14.54
CA LEU A 220 16.53 -3.82 13.29
C LEU A 220 15.64 -2.67 12.76
N PHE A 221 14.88 -2.00 13.62
CA PHE A 221 14.04 -0.85 13.24
C PHE A 221 14.85 0.27 12.55
N PHE A 222 16.03 0.61 13.07
CA PHE A 222 16.93 1.61 12.47
C PHE A 222 17.56 1.15 11.14
N ILE A 223 17.84 -0.15 10.97
CA ILE A 223 18.44 -0.71 9.75
C ILE A 223 17.40 -0.98 8.66
N THR A 224 16.15 -1.28 8.99
CA THR A 224 15.13 -1.57 7.98
C THR A 224 14.43 -0.33 7.42
N TRP A 225 14.59 0.85 8.03
CA TRP A 225 13.90 2.07 7.57
C TRP A 225 14.57 3.37 7.98
N GLN A 226 14.79 4.23 7.00
CA GLN A 226 15.35 5.57 7.14
C GLN A 226 14.62 6.50 8.12
N PHE A 227 13.27 6.49 8.15
CA PHE A 227 12.48 7.40 9.00
C PHE A 227 12.18 6.87 10.41
N SER A 228 12.69 5.68 10.75
CA SER A 228 12.65 5.10 12.10
C SER A 228 13.07 6.09 13.20
N VAL A 229 14.07 6.93 12.90
CA VAL A 229 14.58 8.01 13.75
C VAL A 229 13.48 8.97 14.22
N PHE A 230 12.58 9.37 13.32
CA PHE A 230 11.47 10.27 13.65
C PHE A 230 10.43 9.59 14.53
N VAL A 231 10.14 8.31 14.29
CA VAL A 231 9.20 7.55 15.13
C VAL A 231 9.78 7.27 16.51
N THR A 232 11.05 6.88 16.63
CA THR A 232 11.72 6.70 17.92
C THR A 232 11.78 8.00 18.73
N LEU A 233 11.94 9.16 18.07
CA LEU A 233 11.82 10.47 18.73
C LEU A 233 10.44 10.64 19.39
N THR A 234 9.34 10.19 18.76
CA THR A 234 8.00 10.25 19.37
C THR A 234 7.89 9.39 20.63
N HIS A 235 8.43 8.17 20.61
CA HIS A 235 8.44 7.27 21.78
C HIS A 235 9.19 7.90 22.96
N VAL A 236 10.35 8.51 22.67
CA VAL A 236 11.19 9.20 23.66
C VAL A 236 10.49 10.43 24.25
N VAL A 237 9.83 11.25 23.41
CA VAL A 237 9.07 12.43 23.86
C VAL A 237 7.83 12.02 24.67
N ALA A 238 7.10 10.99 24.26
CA ALA A 238 5.95 10.46 25.01
C ALA A 238 6.37 9.90 26.38
N LEU A 239 7.49 9.18 26.44
CA LEU A 239 8.09 8.70 27.70
C LEU A 239 8.52 9.85 28.63
N PHE A 240 9.13 10.92 28.09
CA PHE A 240 9.45 12.10 28.88
C PHE A 240 8.20 12.84 29.38
N GLY A 241 7.14 12.89 28.57
CA GLY A 241 5.83 13.42 28.97
C GLY A 241 5.26 12.73 30.22
N LEU A 242 5.47 11.41 30.37
CA LEU A 242 5.03 10.68 31.58
C LEU A 242 5.82 11.05 32.83
N ASP A 243 7.12 11.28 32.71
CA ASP A 243 7.94 11.75 33.84
C ASP A 243 7.57 13.19 34.23
N LEU A 244 7.26 14.06 33.26
CA LEU A 244 6.70 15.40 33.51
C LEU A 244 5.29 15.38 34.13
N LEU A 245 4.47 14.37 33.86
CA LEU A 245 3.19 14.14 34.57
C LEU A 245 3.39 13.64 36.03
N GLY A 246 4.64 13.43 36.46
CA GLY A 246 4.99 13.13 37.84
C GLY A 246 4.93 11.65 38.23
N PHE A 247 4.73 10.75 37.27
CA PHE A 247 4.86 9.32 37.52
C PHE A 247 6.32 8.96 37.88
N GLN A 248 6.51 8.16 38.93
CA GLN A 248 7.83 7.68 39.34
C GLN A 248 8.35 6.62 38.34
N ILE A 249 8.96 7.02 37.23
CA ILE A 249 9.45 6.11 36.16
C ILE A 249 10.95 6.35 35.86
N GLN A 250 11.66 7.10 36.71
CA GLN A 250 12.99 7.63 36.35
C GLN A 250 14.06 6.55 36.09
N LYS A 251 13.98 5.41 36.78
CA LYS A 251 14.94 4.30 36.61
C LYS A 251 14.67 3.55 35.30
N GLU A 252 13.40 3.27 35.03
CA GLU A 252 12.92 2.60 33.83
C GLU A 252 13.14 3.48 32.59
N LEU A 253 12.86 4.78 32.67
CA LEU A 253 13.13 5.78 31.64
C LEU A 253 14.62 5.86 31.31
N GLN A 254 15.50 5.97 32.32
CA GLN A 254 16.95 6.00 32.10
C GLN A 254 17.46 4.71 31.46
N SER A 255 16.92 3.54 31.85
CA SER A 255 17.26 2.25 31.24
C SER A 255 16.88 2.21 29.75
N ILE A 256 15.66 2.62 29.41
CA ILE A 256 15.16 2.65 28.04
C ILE A 256 15.98 3.63 27.18
N LEU A 257 16.27 4.83 27.68
CA LEU A 257 17.06 5.84 26.95
C LEU A 257 18.49 5.35 26.64
N ILE A 258 19.14 4.66 27.59
CA ILE A 258 20.48 4.09 27.38
C ILE A 258 20.44 3.00 26.30
N ILE A 259 19.44 2.10 26.34
CA ILE A 259 19.31 1.01 25.37
C ILE A 259 19.02 1.54 23.95
N LEU A 260 18.11 2.51 23.83
CA LEU A 260 17.82 3.16 22.55
C LEU A 260 19.05 3.89 22.00
N SER A 261 19.83 4.54 22.87
CA SER A 261 21.08 5.20 22.47
C SER A 261 22.15 4.20 22.03
N PHE A 262 22.32 3.10 22.76
CA PHE A 262 23.27 2.03 22.40
C PHE A 262 22.88 1.36 21.08
N SER A 263 21.61 1.02 20.90
CA SER A 263 21.05 0.51 19.64
C SER A 263 21.33 1.46 18.47
N TYR A 264 21.04 2.76 18.65
CA TYR A 264 21.30 3.79 17.65
C TYR A 264 22.79 3.91 17.29
N VAL A 265 23.71 3.88 18.26
CA VAL A 265 25.17 3.89 17.99
C VAL A 265 25.61 2.64 17.22
N VAL A 266 25.13 1.45 17.60
CA VAL A 266 25.44 0.20 16.89
C VAL A 266 24.89 0.25 15.46
N SER A 267 23.71 0.82 15.24
CA SER A 267 23.16 1.05 13.90
C SER A 267 23.99 2.04 13.07
N ILE A 268 24.55 3.12 13.65
CA ILE A 268 25.47 4.04 12.92
C ILE A 268 26.70 3.29 12.40
N VAL A 269 27.31 2.45 13.24
CA VAL A 269 28.50 1.67 12.88
C VAL A 269 28.16 0.65 11.80
N ALA A 270 27.07 -0.11 11.98
CA ALA A 270 26.60 -1.10 11.01
C ALA A 270 26.22 -0.49 9.64
N THR A 271 25.78 0.78 9.61
CA THR A 271 25.35 1.47 8.39
C THR A 271 26.45 2.30 7.70
N PHE A 272 27.71 2.19 8.14
CA PHE A 272 28.85 2.96 7.62
C PHE A 272 28.67 4.49 7.72
N PHE A 273 28.20 4.98 8.87
CA PHE A 273 28.05 6.41 9.18
C PHE A 273 27.25 7.19 8.10
N PRO A 274 25.95 6.88 7.89
CA PRO A 274 25.12 7.61 6.94
C PRO A 274 24.72 8.98 7.48
N ARG A 275 24.53 9.95 6.58
CA ARG A 275 24.27 11.35 6.96
C ARG A 275 22.93 11.53 7.68
N TYR A 276 21.89 10.81 7.28
CA TYR A 276 20.53 10.94 7.84
C TYR A 276 20.47 10.54 9.32
N LEU A 277 21.09 9.42 9.72
CA LEU A 277 21.14 9.07 11.16
C LEU A 277 21.89 10.16 11.94
N MET A 278 23.08 10.59 11.48
CA MET A 278 23.93 11.53 12.22
C MET A 278 23.36 12.96 12.35
N CYS A 279 22.67 13.49 11.34
CA CYS A 279 22.31 14.92 11.25
C CYS A 279 20.87 15.24 11.72
N THR A 280 20.13 14.25 12.17
CA THR A 280 18.73 14.35 12.63
C THR A 280 18.60 14.81 14.08
N TYR A 281 17.37 15.05 14.54
CA TYR A 281 17.10 15.60 15.88
C TYR A 281 17.25 14.59 17.03
N LEU A 282 17.19 13.29 16.75
CA LEU A 282 17.19 12.22 17.77
C LEU A 282 18.42 12.22 18.70
N PRO A 283 19.69 12.27 18.23
CA PRO A 283 20.86 12.24 19.11
C PRO A 283 20.88 13.42 20.09
N PHE A 284 20.50 14.62 19.65
CA PHE A 284 20.44 15.81 20.51
C PHE A 284 19.36 15.70 21.58
N VAL A 285 18.20 15.10 21.25
CA VAL A 285 17.10 14.89 22.22
C VAL A 285 17.44 13.78 23.20
N LEU A 286 18.04 12.66 22.75
CA LEU A 286 18.53 11.60 23.63
C LEU A 286 19.57 12.14 24.61
N ALA A 287 20.58 12.87 24.13
CA ALA A 287 21.59 13.49 24.97
C ALA A 287 20.99 14.47 25.99
N ALA A 288 20.13 15.40 25.54
CA ALA A 288 19.48 16.37 26.44
C ALA A 288 18.65 15.70 27.54
N LEU A 289 17.89 14.65 27.20
CA LEU A 289 17.06 13.91 28.16
C LEU A 289 17.87 13.03 29.12
N ILE A 290 18.96 12.43 28.66
CA ILE A 290 19.88 11.68 29.54
C ILE A 290 20.52 12.64 30.54
N ILE A 291 21.07 13.77 30.07
CA ILE A 291 21.68 14.80 30.94
C ILE A 291 20.65 15.33 31.94
N THR A 292 19.44 15.68 31.50
CA THR A 292 18.37 16.17 32.39
C THR A 292 17.98 15.13 33.44
N ASN A 293 17.90 13.84 33.09
CA ASN A 293 17.58 12.78 34.06
C ASN A 293 18.72 12.50 35.05
N VAL A 294 19.98 12.71 34.67
CA VAL A 294 21.13 12.65 35.59
C VAL A 294 21.12 13.83 36.55
N ILE A 295 20.88 15.05 36.08
CA ILE A 295 20.80 16.28 36.91
C ILE A 295 19.65 16.19 37.93
N TYR A 296 18.48 15.71 37.51
CA TYR A 296 17.26 15.66 38.33
C TYR A 296 17.01 14.29 39.00
N ARG A 297 18.07 13.53 39.30
CA ARG A 297 17.98 12.19 39.89
C ARG A 297 17.31 12.23 41.26
N ARG A 298 16.05 11.78 41.34
CA ARG A 298 15.21 11.88 42.54
C ARG A 298 15.61 10.82 43.59
N GLY A 299 16.65 11.12 44.36
CA GLY A 299 17.09 10.34 45.53
C GLY A 299 18.35 9.51 45.29
N GLY A 300 19.49 10.11 45.64
CA GLY A 300 20.78 9.45 45.85
C GLY A 300 21.66 10.42 46.63
N GLY A 301 21.87 10.16 47.92
CA GLY A 301 22.55 11.10 48.80
C GLY A 301 24.00 11.32 48.36
N SER A 302 24.40 12.58 48.21
CA SER A 302 25.80 12.98 48.15
C SER A 302 26.09 13.83 49.37
N THR A 303 27.00 13.33 50.20
CA THR A 303 27.55 14.03 51.37
C THR A 303 28.22 15.32 50.93
N HIS A 304 27.69 16.47 51.34
CA HIS A 304 28.46 17.71 51.38
C HIS A 304 28.94 17.94 52.82
N ASN A 305 30.21 17.67 53.07
CA ASN A 305 30.90 18.13 54.28
C ASN A 305 30.92 19.67 54.29
N GLY A 306 30.60 20.30 55.43
CA GLY A 306 30.46 21.75 55.48
C GLY A 306 30.18 22.36 56.85
N ARG A 307 31.14 22.22 57.78
CA ARG A 307 31.34 23.04 59.01
C ARG A 307 30.48 22.74 60.26
N LEU A 308 31.19 22.57 61.40
CA LEU A 308 30.68 22.59 62.77
C LEU A 308 30.27 24.01 63.21
N GLU A 309 29.33 24.10 64.15
CA GLU A 309 29.47 24.66 65.53
C GLU A 309 28.17 24.30 66.34
N PRO A 310 28.16 24.32 67.69
CA PRO A 310 27.39 23.30 68.46
C PRO A 310 26.35 23.80 69.50
N VAL A 311 25.71 22.83 70.20
CA VAL A 311 24.93 22.94 71.47
C VAL A 311 23.54 23.64 71.36
N SER A 312 22.41 22.96 71.64
CA SER A 312 21.98 22.68 73.03
C SER A 312 20.94 21.55 73.15
N ASN A 313 20.85 20.98 74.36
CA ASN A 313 19.98 19.85 74.72
C ASN A 313 18.57 20.30 75.15
N ARG A 314 17.54 19.48 74.83
CA ARG A 314 16.66 18.89 75.86
C ARG A 314 15.90 17.65 75.36
N LYS A 315 15.38 16.88 76.32
CA LYS A 315 14.92 15.49 76.25
C LYS A 315 13.41 15.37 75.94
N GLU A 316 12.92 14.12 76.03
CA GLU A 316 11.52 13.65 76.07
C GLU A 316 10.90 13.40 74.68
N ASP A 317 10.34 12.22 74.36
CA ASP A 317 10.35 10.91 75.02
C ASP A 317 10.17 9.78 73.98
N ALA A 318 10.50 8.54 74.34
CA ALA A 318 10.21 7.34 73.53
C ALA A 318 9.17 6.46 74.23
N PRO A 319 8.34 5.69 73.50
CA PRO A 319 8.78 4.31 73.22
C PRO A 319 8.34 3.67 71.89
N ARG A 320 9.31 2.97 71.27
CA ARG A 320 9.24 1.60 70.71
C ARG A 320 8.04 1.19 69.80
N GLY A 321 8.32 1.12 68.51
CA GLY A 321 8.46 -0.17 67.80
C GLY A 321 7.20 -0.92 67.32
N ILE A 322 6.92 -0.85 66.02
CA ILE A 322 6.18 -1.87 65.24
C ILE A 322 6.88 -2.06 63.89
N ASP A 323 7.04 -3.33 63.47
CA ASP A 323 7.73 -3.74 62.23
C ASP A 323 6.96 -3.40 60.92
N PRO A 324 7.65 -3.36 59.76
CA PRO A 324 7.12 -2.74 58.55
C PRO A 324 6.20 -3.69 57.74
N SER A 325 4.89 -3.46 57.80
CA SER A 325 3.97 -4.04 56.80
C SER A 325 2.84 -3.08 56.42
N CYS A 326 2.49 -3.08 55.14
CA CYS A 326 1.34 -2.37 54.55
C CYS A 326 1.18 -0.87 54.87
N THR A 327 1.74 -0.02 54.02
CA THR A 327 1.06 1.23 53.65
C THR A 327 0.91 1.31 52.13
N THR A 328 -0.27 0.95 51.65
CA THR A 328 -0.75 1.42 50.35
C THR A 328 -0.91 2.94 50.45
N LEU A 329 0.06 3.70 49.93
CA LEU A 329 -0.05 5.14 49.89
C LEU A 329 -1.28 5.51 49.03
N PRO A 330 -2.28 6.25 49.57
CA PRO A 330 -3.25 6.90 48.71
C PRO A 330 -2.52 7.98 47.89
N LEU A 331 -3.17 8.47 46.84
CA LEU A 331 -2.67 9.55 46.01
C LEU A 331 -2.82 10.89 46.75
N GLN A 332 -2.07 11.05 47.85
CA GLN A 332 -1.84 12.36 48.46
C GLN A 332 -1.08 13.20 47.43
N PHE A 333 -1.73 14.26 46.95
CA PHE A 333 -1.06 15.34 46.26
C PHE A 333 -0.38 16.23 47.33
N PRO A 334 0.95 16.19 47.50
CA PRO A 334 1.66 17.29 48.17
C PRO A 334 1.40 18.59 47.38
N PRO A 335 1.59 19.78 47.99
CA PRO A 335 1.09 21.05 47.44
C PRO A 335 1.45 21.24 45.96
N VAL A 336 0.43 21.17 45.11
CA VAL A 336 0.54 21.07 43.64
C VAL A 336 1.52 22.08 43.05
N ARG A 337 1.56 23.29 43.62
CA ARG A 337 2.43 24.40 43.24
C ARG A 337 3.93 24.03 43.23
N SER A 338 4.43 23.30 44.24
CA SER A 338 5.86 22.94 44.32
C SER A 338 6.23 21.87 43.29
N GLN A 339 5.36 20.89 43.08
CA GLN A 339 5.58 19.82 42.10
C GLN A 339 5.46 20.33 40.66
N VAL A 340 4.49 21.20 40.35
CA VAL A 340 4.38 21.84 39.03
C VAL A 340 5.61 22.72 38.74
N VAL A 341 6.11 23.49 39.70
CA VAL A 341 7.36 24.26 39.54
C VAL A 341 8.55 23.36 39.26
N PHE A 342 8.67 22.21 39.94
CA PHE A 342 9.72 21.22 39.65
C PHE A 342 9.61 20.66 38.22
N MET A 343 8.41 20.30 37.76
CA MET A 343 8.19 19.78 36.40
C MET A 343 8.50 20.83 35.33
N LEU A 344 8.03 22.07 35.52
CA LEU A 344 8.34 23.18 34.62
C LEU A 344 9.85 23.46 34.57
N LYS A 345 10.54 23.42 35.71
CA LYS A 345 12.00 23.59 35.77
C LYS A 345 12.72 22.46 35.02
N LYS A 346 12.32 21.20 35.21
CA LYS A 346 12.90 20.03 34.52
C LYS A 346 12.66 20.09 32.99
N GLY A 347 11.45 20.44 32.57
CA GLY A 347 11.11 20.65 31.16
C GLY A 347 11.92 21.78 30.52
N PHE A 348 11.98 22.94 31.18
CA PHE A 348 12.75 24.09 30.72
C PHE A 348 14.25 23.79 30.59
N THR A 349 14.86 23.15 31.60
CA THR A 349 16.28 22.75 31.50
C THR A 349 16.55 21.79 30.34
N SER A 350 15.65 20.84 30.06
CA SER A 350 15.80 19.95 28.91
C SER A 350 15.75 20.71 27.58
N ILE A 351 14.87 21.71 27.46
CA ILE A 351 14.76 22.55 26.26
C ILE A 351 16.02 23.41 26.08
N VAL A 352 16.53 24.01 27.16
CA VAL A 352 17.78 24.80 27.13
C VAL A 352 18.97 23.93 26.72
N ILE A 353 19.14 22.75 27.30
CA ILE A 353 20.22 21.81 26.92
C ILE A 353 20.09 21.41 25.45
N PHE A 354 18.88 21.09 24.97
CA PHE A 354 18.64 20.78 23.56
C PHE A 354 19.00 21.95 22.63
N LEU A 355 18.63 23.19 23.00
CA LEU A 355 18.99 24.37 22.22
C LEU A 355 20.49 24.61 22.18
N VAL A 356 21.20 24.48 23.31
CA VAL A 356 22.67 24.60 23.38
C VAL A 356 23.34 23.53 22.52
N LEU A 357 22.95 22.26 22.65
CA LEU A 357 23.46 21.17 21.80
C LEU A 357 23.20 21.41 20.30
N ARG A 358 22.08 22.07 19.96
CA ARG A 358 21.73 22.43 18.59
C ARG A 358 22.53 23.62 18.05
N LEU A 359 22.89 24.61 18.88
CA LEU A 359 23.72 25.75 18.46
C LEU A 359 25.07 25.28 17.89
N ILE A 360 25.65 24.23 18.47
CA ILE A 360 26.92 23.61 18.05
C ILE A 360 26.88 23.06 16.60
N THR A 361 25.69 22.83 16.03
CA THR A 361 25.51 22.23 14.69
C THR A 361 24.85 23.16 13.67
N ILE A 362 24.82 24.47 13.93
CA ILE A 362 24.38 25.48 12.96
C ILE A 362 25.42 25.58 11.85
N GLY A 363 25.10 25.03 10.67
CA GLY A 363 25.95 25.07 9.47
C GLY A 363 25.86 23.82 8.59
N MET A 364 25.42 22.68 9.14
CA MET A 364 25.22 21.46 8.35
C MET A 364 23.91 21.55 7.54
N GLU A 365 24.00 21.51 6.21
CA GLU A 365 22.83 21.34 5.34
C GLU A 365 22.07 20.05 5.75
N LYS A 366 20.80 20.19 6.13
CA LYS A 366 19.98 19.05 6.56
C LYS A 366 19.26 18.44 5.36
N ASP A 367 19.55 17.18 5.08
CA ASP A 367 18.82 16.39 4.07
C ASP A 367 17.29 16.44 4.33
N ASP A 368 16.86 16.25 5.59
CA ASP A 368 15.43 16.29 5.99
C ASP A 368 14.81 17.70 6.15
N SER A 369 15.50 18.77 5.75
CA SER A 369 14.99 20.15 5.85
C SER A 369 13.62 20.36 5.19
N HIS A 370 13.33 19.58 4.14
CA HIS A 370 12.07 19.62 3.40
C HIS A 370 10.84 19.18 4.24
N VAL A 371 11.00 18.24 5.18
CA VAL A 371 9.90 17.79 6.05
C VAL A 371 9.45 18.93 6.96
N LEU A 372 10.40 19.67 7.53
CA LEU A 372 10.09 20.80 8.39
C LEU A 372 9.56 22.01 7.58
N SER A 373 10.01 22.21 6.34
CA SER A 373 9.44 23.26 5.49
C SER A 373 7.99 22.94 5.11
N LEU A 374 7.67 21.69 4.77
CA LEU A 374 6.30 21.24 4.54
C LEU A 374 5.43 21.46 5.79
N LEU A 375 5.90 21.09 6.98
CA LEU A 375 5.17 21.29 8.24
C LEU A 375 4.92 22.79 8.52
N LYS A 376 5.91 23.66 8.31
CA LYS A 376 5.74 25.12 8.44
C LYS A 376 4.69 25.67 7.48
N VAL A 377 4.72 25.25 6.21
CA VAL A 377 3.73 25.64 5.20
C VAL A 377 2.32 25.20 5.60
N ARG A 378 2.15 23.94 6.05
CA ARG A 378 0.83 23.43 6.51
C ARG A 378 0.32 24.11 7.78
N LEU A 379 1.21 24.59 8.64
CA LEU A 379 0.88 25.41 9.81
C LEU A 379 0.73 26.92 9.49
N HIS A 380 0.74 27.32 8.21
CA HIS A 380 0.67 28.71 7.75
C HIS A 380 1.81 29.62 8.28
N LEU A 381 2.96 29.02 8.62
CA LEU A 381 4.15 29.70 9.14
C LEU A 381 5.17 30.09 8.05
N SER A 382 4.97 29.65 6.80
CA SER A 382 5.82 30.01 5.65
C SER A 382 5.08 29.83 4.32
N SER A 383 5.52 30.55 3.28
CA SER A 383 5.07 30.36 1.89
C SER A 383 5.61 29.05 1.28
N HIS A 384 4.98 28.60 0.20
CA HIS A 384 5.44 27.41 -0.54
C HIS A 384 6.76 27.65 -1.27
N ASN A 385 7.73 26.77 -1.02
CA ASN A 385 8.93 26.58 -1.85
C ASN A 385 8.73 25.37 -2.78
N PHE A 386 9.55 25.22 -3.82
CA PHE A 386 9.52 24.09 -4.76
C PHE A 386 9.34 22.72 -4.09
N ASP A 387 10.18 22.41 -3.09
CA ASP A 387 10.10 21.14 -2.34
C ASP A 387 8.72 20.92 -1.70
N SER A 388 8.19 21.93 -1.01
CA SER A 388 6.86 21.86 -0.37
C SER A 388 5.72 21.81 -1.39
N MET A 389 5.92 22.37 -2.59
CA MET A 389 4.96 22.36 -3.68
C MET A 389 4.90 20.97 -4.34
N ILE A 390 6.02 20.26 -4.51
CA ILE A 390 6.04 18.84 -4.94
C ILE A 390 5.14 17.98 -4.05
N TYR A 391 5.28 18.07 -2.73
CA TYR A 391 4.42 17.32 -1.81
C TYR A 391 2.95 17.76 -1.91
N SER A 392 2.69 19.06 -2.14
CA SER A 392 1.33 19.60 -2.26
C SER A 392 0.59 19.18 -3.54
N LEU A 393 1.31 18.74 -4.59
CA LEU A 393 0.72 18.06 -5.76
C LEU A 393 0.21 16.64 -5.41
N GLY A 394 0.66 16.06 -4.30
CA GLY A 394 0.24 14.73 -3.85
C GLY A 394 -0.99 14.80 -2.94
N SER A 395 -2.07 14.12 -3.33
CA SER A 395 -3.30 14.00 -2.53
C SER A 395 -3.08 13.42 -1.12
N GLU A 396 -1.94 12.75 -0.90
CA GLU A 396 -1.57 12.02 0.31
C GLU A 396 -0.77 12.85 1.33
N PHE A 397 -0.17 13.94 0.87
CA PHE A 397 0.49 14.92 1.74
C PHE A 397 -0.40 16.15 1.99
N ASN A 398 -1.65 16.08 1.52
CA ASN A 398 -2.69 17.03 1.90
C ASN A 398 -3.24 16.71 3.30
N PRO A 399 -3.79 17.71 4.01
CA PRO A 399 -4.44 17.53 5.30
C PRO A 399 -5.59 16.52 5.24
N PHE A 400 -5.95 15.99 6.40
CA PHE A 400 -6.97 14.96 6.50
C PHE A 400 -8.37 15.47 6.07
N THR A 401 -8.95 14.87 5.01
CA THR A 401 -10.15 15.42 4.36
C THR A 401 -11.47 14.89 4.94
N LYS A 402 -12.57 15.62 4.71
CA LYS A 402 -13.94 15.19 5.09
C LYS A 402 -14.34 13.84 4.47
N TYR A 403 -13.84 13.52 3.28
CA TYR A 403 -14.01 12.20 2.65
C TYR A 403 -13.34 11.09 3.47
N MET A 404 -12.13 11.33 3.97
CA MET A 404 -11.41 10.38 4.84
C MET A 404 -12.11 10.17 6.19
N PHE A 405 -12.74 11.20 6.76
CA PHE A 405 -13.59 11.02 7.95
C PHE A 405 -14.83 10.17 7.66
N ARG A 406 -15.44 10.31 6.49
CA ARG A 406 -16.57 9.47 6.08
C ARG A 406 -16.16 8.00 5.97
N MET A 407 -15.00 7.72 5.35
CA MET A 407 -14.45 6.36 5.28
C MET A 407 -14.18 5.76 6.67
N ILE A 408 -13.63 6.51 7.65
CA ILE A 408 -13.50 6.00 9.04
C ILE A 408 -14.88 5.63 9.60
N LYS A 409 -15.90 6.47 9.41
CA LYS A 409 -17.26 6.18 9.90
C LYS A 409 -17.82 4.89 9.28
N GLU A 410 -17.59 4.68 7.99
CA GLU A 410 -18.05 3.49 7.25
C GLU A 410 -17.40 2.18 7.76
N THR A 411 -16.21 2.23 8.35
CA THR A 411 -15.53 1.06 8.97
C THR A 411 -16.05 0.65 10.36
N SER A 412 -17.01 1.39 10.93
CA SER A 412 -17.44 1.32 12.35
C SER A 412 -16.34 1.59 13.41
N LEU A 413 -15.09 1.86 13.01
CA LEU A 413 -14.01 2.14 13.97
C LEU A 413 -14.28 3.36 14.85
N LEU A 414 -14.92 4.41 14.30
CA LEU A 414 -15.30 5.59 15.07
C LEU A 414 -16.33 5.26 16.17
N GLU A 415 -17.25 4.33 15.90
CA GLU A 415 -18.33 3.95 16.82
C GLU A 415 -17.76 3.23 18.03
N TYR A 416 -16.87 2.25 17.81
CA TYR A 416 -16.13 1.56 18.87
C TYR A 416 -15.19 2.51 19.65
N PHE A 417 -14.57 3.48 18.97
CA PHE A 417 -13.73 4.47 19.64
C PHE A 417 -14.55 5.42 20.54
N LEU A 418 -15.72 5.88 20.08
CA LEU A 418 -16.63 6.68 20.91
C LEU A 418 -17.16 5.88 22.11
N LEU A 419 -17.53 4.61 21.90
CA LEU A 419 -17.95 3.70 22.96
C LEU A 419 -16.85 3.50 24.01
N LEU A 420 -15.59 3.32 23.59
CA LEU A 420 -14.44 3.29 24.51
C LEU A 420 -14.32 4.58 25.34
N ASN A 421 -14.43 5.74 24.71
CA ASN A 421 -14.31 7.02 25.40
C ASN A 421 -15.45 7.24 26.41
N LEU A 422 -16.68 6.79 26.10
CA LEU A 422 -17.80 6.78 27.05
C LEU A 422 -17.53 5.85 28.24
N ILE A 423 -17.01 4.65 27.99
CA ILE A 423 -16.61 3.67 29.02
C ILE A 423 -15.50 4.23 29.92
N LEU A 424 -14.49 4.90 29.34
CA LEU A 424 -13.41 5.57 30.09
C LEU A 424 -13.93 6.78 30.89
N LEU A 425 -14.86 7.56 30.33
CA LEU A 425 -15.50 8.67 31.04
C LEU A 425 -16.26 8.18 32.28
N LEU A 426 -17.08 7.12 32.13
CA LEU A 426 -17.77 6.48 33.24
C LEU A 426 -16.79 5.95 34.31
N TYR A 427 -15.65 5.38 33.88
CA TYR A 427 -14.59 4.92 34.78
C TYR A 427 -13.97 6.07 35.59
N VAL A 428 -13.69 7.21 34.94
CA VAL A 428 -13.14 8.41 35.57
C VAL A 428 -14.15 9.06 36.53
N VAL A 429 -15.42 9.19 36.13
CA VAL A 429 -16.50 9.71 36.98
C VAL A 429 -16.67 8.82 38.23
N ASN A 430 -16.73 7.50 38.06
CA ASN A 430 -16.82 6.55 39.17
C ASN A 430 -15.60 6.63 40.10
N TYR A 431 -14.38 6.82 39.57
CA TYR A 431 -13.18 7.05 40.37
C TYR A 431 -13.28 8.34 41.21
N PHE A 432 -13.71 9.46 40.62
CA PHE A 432 -13.92 10.70 41.36
C PHE A 432 -15.00 10.58 42.43
N ILE A 433 -16.11 9.86 42.17
CA ILE A 433 -17.15 9.58 43.17
C ILE A 433 -16.58 8.76 44.33
N HIS A 434 -15.77 7.73 44.05
CA HIS A 434 -15.12 6.93 45.08
C HIS A 434 -14.16 7.77 45.95
N VAL A 435 -13.30 8.59 45.33
CA VAL A 435 -12.40 9.50 46.04
C VAL A 435 -13.19 10.50 46.88
N TRP A 436 -14.25 11.09 46.34
CA TRP A 436 -15.10 12.06 47.03
C TRP A 436 -15.81 11.47 48.26
N ARG A 437 -16.34 10.23 48.14
CA ARG A 437 -16.89 9.49 49.28
C ARG A 437 -15.82 9.18 50.32
N ALA A 438 -14.63 8.75 49.91
CA ALA A 438 -13.52 8.49 50.84
C ALA A 438 -13.10 9.76 51.60
N THR A 439 -13.13 10.94 50.97
CA THR A 439 -12.85 12.22 51.65
C THR A 439 -13.97 12.70 52.57
N ARG A 440 -15.23 12.31 52.35
CA ARG A 440 -16.36 12.65 53.25
C ARG A 440 -16.56 11.65 54.39
N GLY A 441 -16.27 10.37 54.17
CA GLY A 441 -16.48 9.30 55.14
C GLY A 441 -15.56 9.34 56.37
N GLY A 442 -14.52 10.18 56.37
CA GLY A 442 -13.62 10.35 57.53
C GLY A 442 -14.01 11.46 58.52
N GLY A 443 -15.19 12.08 58.35
CA GLY A 443 -15.51 13.36 59.01
C GLY A 443 -16.61 13.39 60.07
N ASN A 444 -17.36 12.30 60.31
CA ASN A 444 -18.68 12.42 60.96
C ASN A 444 -18.96 11.51 62.18
N ASP A 445 -17.96 10.82 62.73
CA ASP A 445 -18.10 9.97 63.94
C ASP A 445 -17.52 10.62 65.21
N LYS A 446 -17.70 11.94 65.36
CA LYS A 446 -17.44 12.68 66.60
C LYS A 446 -18.46 13.80 66.80
N HIS A 447 -19.59 13.48 67.41
CA HIS A 447 -20.45 14.30 68.28
C HIS A 447 -21.90 13.79 68.24
N ALA A 448 -22.21 12.79 69.07
CA ALA A 448 -23.56 12.42 69.45
C ALA A 448 -23.50 11.74 70.83
N GLY A 449 -23.32 12.55 71.87
CA GLY A 449 -23.31 12.11 73.26
C GLY A 449 -23.84 13.21 74.16
N LEU A 450 -24.72 12.80 75.08
CA LEU A 450 -25.44 13.57 76.11
C LEU A 450 -26.81 14.17 75.71
N ASP A 451 -27.73 13.97 76.66
CA ASP A 451 -29.12 14.40 76.82
C ASP A 451 -30.22 13.53 76.15
N GLY A 452 -31.21 12.96 76.85
CA GLY A 452 -31.43 12.81 78.30
C GLY A 452 -32.88 12.44 78.65
N GLN A 453 -33.12 11.31 79.36
CA GLN A 453 -34.41 10.85 79.96
C GLN A 453 -35.63 10.68 78.99
N ALA A 454 -36.53 9.69 79.06
CA ALA A 454 -37.13 8.99 80.20
C ALA A 454 -37.88 7.68 79.80
N GLY A 455 -37.87 6.70 80.73
CA GLY A 455 -38.85 5.61 80.99
C GLY A 455 -39.67 4.91 79.88
N ARG A 456 -39.54 3.57 79.78
CA ARG A 456 -40.47 2.60 80.42
C ARG A 456 -40.09 1.13 80.21
N ASP A 457 -40.06 0.40 81.32
CA ASP A 457 -40.53 -0.97 81.61
C ASP A 457 -40.58 -2.07 80.53
N GLY A 458 -40.14 -3.27 80.92
CA GLY A 458 -40.58 -4.56 80.34
C GLY A 458 -39.48 -5.41 79.66
N GLN A 459 -39.22 -6.68 79.96
CA GLN A 459 -39.27 -7.54 81.17
C GLN A 459 -38.85 -8.97 80.77
N ALA A 460 -38.22 -9.73 81.69
CA ALA A 460 -37.73 -11.12 81.51
C ALA A 460 -36.59 -11.29 80.48
N GLY A 461 -35.51 -12.04 80.72
CA GLY A 461 -35.38 -13.28 81.51
C GLY A 461 -35.22 -14.45 80.52
N ARG A 462 -34.33 -15.43 80.69
CA ARG A 462 -33.55 -15.87 81.85
C ARG A 462 -32.25 -16.55 81.38
N ASP A 463 -31.24 -16.53 82.25
CA ASP A 463 -30.44 -17.64 82.80
C ASP A 463 -29.87 -18.73 81.83
N GLU A 464 -28.74 -19.39 82.09
CA GLU A 464 -28.04 -19.55 83.38
C GLU A 464 -26.53 -19.85 83.22
N GLN A 465 -25.75 -19.30 84.16
CA GLN A 465 -24.51 -19.77 84.82
C GLN A 465 -23.59 -20.79 84.09
N ALA A 466 -22.30 -20.54 83.84
CA ALA A 466 -21.18 -20.16 84.74
C ALA A 466 -20.45 -21.33 85.44
N GLY A 467 -19.16 -21.48 85.08
CA GLY A 467 -18.08 -21.98 85.95
C GLY A 467 -17.59 -23.41 85.66
N ARG A 468 -16.32 -23.76 85.89
CA ARG A 468 -15.12 -23.00 86.33
C ARG A 468 -13.87 -23.85 85.98
N ASN A 469 -12.73 -23.19 85.72
CA ASN A 469 -11.32 -23.57 85.95
C ASN A 469 -10.89 -25.07 85.85
N VAL A 470 -9.76 -25.41 85.22
CA VAL A 470 -8.39 -25.25 85.78
C VAL A 470 -7.30 -25.43 84.68
N GLN A 471 -6.09 -24.95 84.95
CA GLN A 471 -4.91 -24.96 84.06
C GLN A 471 -4.39 -26.36 83.70
N THR A 472 -3.74 -26.53 82.54
CA THR A 472 -2.26 -26.65 82.40
C THR A 472 -1.79 -27.10 81.00
N GLY A 473 -0.57 -26.69 80.62
CA GLY A 473 0.43 -27.67 80.11
C GLY A 473 0.52 -28.01 78.61
N ARG A 474 1.35 -27.25 77.89
CA ARG A 474 2.31 -27.71 76.84
C ARG A 474 1.85 -28.62 75.67
N ASN A 475 1.73 -27.97 74.51
CA ASN A 475 2.63 -28.12 73.35
C ASN A 475 2.80 -29.47 72.59
N VAL A 476 2.50 -29.33 71.27
CA VAL A 476 3.30 -29.75 70.09
C VAL A 476 2.87 -31.00 69.29
N GLN A 477 2.27 -30.69 68.13
CA GLN A 477 2.36 -31.37 66.83
C GLN A 477 1.97 -32.85 66.72
N THR A 478 0.74 -33.06 66.21
CA THR A 478 0.37 -34.24 65.42
C THR A 478 -0.14 -33.80 64.05
N GLY A 479 0.23 -34.55 63.01
CA GLY A 479 -0.35 -34.41 61.67
C GLY A 479 -1.34 -35.52 61.35
N ARG A 480 -1.97 -35.40 60.17
CA ARG A 480 -2.66 -36.46 59.39
C ARG A 480 -4.17 -36.67 59.62
N ASN A 481 -4.93 -35.83 58.92
CA ASN A 481 -6.00 -36.18 57.97
C ASN A 481 -7.29 -36.94 58.38
N LYS A 482 -8.41 -36.30 57.94
CA LYS A 482 -9.73 -36.81 57.50
C LYS A 482 -10.88 -36.90 58.53
N GLY A 483 -11.86 -36.02 58.31
CA GLY A 483 -13.25 -36.09 58.77
C GLY A 483 -14.03 -34.93 58.15
N VAL A 484 -15.19 -35.18 57.53
CA VAL A 484 -15.97 -34.18 56.76
C VAL A 484 -17.32 -33.97 57.42
N ARG A 485 -17.73 -32.70 57.67
CA ARG A 485 -18.95 -32.04 57.13
C ARG A 485 -19.32 -30.77 57.95
N PHE A 486 -19.65 -29.69 57.21
CA PHE A 486 -20.49 -28.50 57.51
C PHE A 486 -21.07 -28.35 58.93
N ASP A 487 -21.08 -27.19 59.61
CA ASP A 487 -20.63 -25.81 59.27
C ASP A 487 -20.51 -24.97 60.60
N GLU A 488 -20.35 -23.63 60.73
CA GLU A 488 -20.47 -22.47 59.82
C GLU A 488 -19.55 -21.27 60.28
N LEU A 489 -19.74 -20.10 59.65
CA LEU A 489 -19.46 -18.70 60.05
C LEU A 489 -18.22 -18.28 60.90
N PRO A 490 -17.29 -17.55 60.24
CA PRO A 490 -16.60 -16.37 60.78
C PRO A 490 -16.93 -15.08 59.97
N PRO A 491 -16.54 -13.87 60.43
CA PRO A 491 -17.25 -12.63 60.08
C PRO A 491 -16.98 -12.03 58.69
N TYR A 492 -17.92 -11.19 58.27
CA TYR A 492 -17.97 -10.50 56.99
C TYR A 492 -17.01 -9.29 56.94
N ASP A 493 -15.83 -9.48 56.34
CA ASP A 493 -15.10 -8.39 55.69
C ASP A 493 -14.71 -8.79 54.25
N LYS A 494 -15.30 -8.07 53.28
CA LYS A 494 -14.99 -8.18 51.85
C LYS A 494 -14.91 -6.81 51.19
N GLY A 495 -14.00 -5.97 51.67
CA GLY A 495 -13.49 -4.84 50.87
C GLY A 495 -12.89 -5.32 49.54
N VAL A 496 -13.60 -5.11 48.43
CA VAL A 496 -13.10 -5.44 47.08
C VAL A 496 -11.98 -4.47 46.71
N LYS A 497 -10.74 -4.96 46.63
CA LYS A 497 -9.60 -4.19 46.10
C LYS A 497 -9.72 -3.97 44.60
N VAL A 498 -10.50 -2.96 44.20
CA VAL A 498 -10.56 -2.44 42.82
C VAL A 498 -9.16 -1.92 42.45
N ARG A 499 -8.53 -2.53 41.44
CA ARG A 499 -7.22 -2.09 40.92
C ARG A 499 -7.43 -1.23 39.69
N PHE A 500 -7.29 0.08 39.87
CA PHE A 500 -7.42 1.11 38.85
C PHE A 500 -6.26 1.09 37.82
N GLU A 501 -6.17 0.05 37.00
CA GLU A 501 -5.08 -0.14 36.02
C GLU A 501 -5.06 0.89 34.88
N VAL A 502 -6.21 1.50 34.57
CA VAL A 502 -6.33 2.60 33.58
C VAL A 502 -5.51 3.83 33.98
N PHE A 503 -5.34 4.08 35.28
CA PHE A 503 -4.54 5.20 35.79
C PHE A 503 -3.03 4.91 35.88
N HIS A 504 -2.57 3.75 35.40
CA HIS A 504 -1.14 3.41 35.40
C HIS A 504 -0.43 4.04 34.20
N ALA A 505 0.82 4.49 34.40
CA ALA A 505 1.63 5.18 33.39
C ALA A 505 1.74 4.45 32.03
N GLN A 506 1.70 3.11 32.04
CA GLN A 506 1.68 2.27 30.83
C GLN A 506 0.53 2.61 29.87
N PHE A 507 -0.65 2.97 30.39
CA PHE A 507 -1.82 3.31 29.58
C PHE A 507 -1.72 4.75 29.08
N PHE A 508 -1.32 5.68 29.95
CA PHE A 508 -1.02 7.07 29.56
C PHE A 508 0.05 7.16 28.48
N TYR A 509 1.05 6.27 28.45
CA TYR A 509 2.03 6.18 27.37
C TYR A 509 1.34 6.05 26.00
N LEU A 510 0.42 5.08 25.88
CA LEU A 510 -0.29 4.81 24.65
C LEU A 510 -1.28 5.91 24.28
N VAL A 511 -1.91 6.56 25.26
CA VAL A 511 -2.80 7.70 25.03
C VAL A 511 -2.02 8.90 24.51
N ILE A 512 -0.87 9.25 25.11
CA ILE A 512 0.01 10.34 24.64
C ILE A 512 0.54 10.03 23.23
N GLN A 513 0.99 8.79 23.00
CA GLN A 513 1.47 8.33 21.71
C GLN A 513 0.40 8.40 20.62
N PHE A 514 -0.83 7.97 20.93
CA PHE A 514 -1.98 8.06 20.04
C PHE A 514 -2.35 9.52 19.73
N ILE A 515 -2.41 10.41 20.73
CA ILE A 515 -2.67 11.84 20.51
C ILE A 515 -1.62 12.45 19.57
N PHE A 516 -0.35 12.13 19.77
CA PHE A 516 0.73 12.64 18.91
C PHE A 516 0.58 12.16 17.45
N PHE A 517 0.34 10.87 17.24
CA PHE A 517 0.09 10.33 15.89
C PHE A 517 -1.22 10.84 15.27
N ALA A 518 -2.28 11.06 16.05
CA ALA A 518 -3.54 11.62 15.58
C ALA A 518 -3.37 13.09 15.12
N LEU A 519 -2.63 13.91 15.88
CA LEU A 519 -2.30 15.28 15.47
C LEU A 519 -1.46 15.30 14.18
N LEU A 520 -0.46 14.41 14.05
CA LEU A 520 0.32 14.27 12.83
C LEU A 520 -0.54 13.82 11.63
N MET A 521 -1.47 12.87 11.83
CA MET A 521 -2.42 12.42 10.81
C MET A 521 -3.31 13.56 10.29
N MET A 522 -3.71 14.49 11.15
CA MET A 522 -4.52 15.66 10.74
C MET A 522 -3.74 16.60 9.81
N ILE A 523 -2.45 16.80 10.06
CA ILE A 523 -1.56 17.66 9.25
C ILE A 523 -1.17 16.98 7.93
N ILE A 524 -0.81 15.68 7.97
CA ILE A 524 -0.35 14.89 6.83
C ILE A 524 -1.12 13.58 6.77
N SER A 525 -2.05 13.45 5.82
CA SER A 525 -2.96 12.30 5.76
C SER A 525 -2.26 10.94 5.56
N ARG A 526 -1.08 10.87 4.92
CA ARG A 526 -0.24 9.64 4.87
C ARG A 526 0.13 9.09 6.25
N LEU A 527 0.29 9.93 7.28
CA LEU A 527 0.69 9.49 8.63
C LEU A 527 -0.43 8.74 9.40
N ARG A 528 -1.63 8.63 8.82
CA ARG A 528 -2.72 7.78 9.33
C ARG A 528 -2.31 6.33 9.61
N VAL A 529 -1.34 5.80 8.84
CA VAL A 529 -0.78 4.44 9.01
C VAL A 529 -0.24 4.20 10.43
N LEU A 530 0.20 5.25 11.13
CA LEU A 530 0.67 5.17 12.52
C LEU A 530 -0.47 5.33 13.54
N ALA A 531 -1.41 6.25 13.28
CA ALA A 531 -2.49 6.59 14.22
C ALA A 531 -3.60 5.52 14.29
N LEU A 532 -3.95 4.94 13.15
CA LEU A 532 -5.14 4.09 13.04
C LEU A 532 -4.99 2.70 13.66
N PRO A 533 -3.84 2.00 13.56
CA PRO A 533 -3.64 0.74 14.30
C PRO A 533 -3.71 0.95 15.80
N LEU A 534 -3.22 2.09 16.32
CA LEU A 534 -3.41 2.46 17.73
C LEU A 534 -4.88 2.76 18.05
N MET A 535 -5.64 3.37 17.14
CA MET A 535 -7.09 3.56 17.32
C MET A 535 -7.83 2.22 17.38
N CYS A 536 -7.52 1.26 16.50
CA CYS A 536 -8.05 -0.11 16.55
C CYS A 536 -7.66 -0.81 17.86
N LEU A 537 -6.39 -0.69 18.27
CA LEU A 537 -5.85 -1.29 19.50
C LEU A 537 -6.56 -0.76 20.74
N LEU A 538 -6.73 0.56 20.86
CA LEU A 538 -7.48 1.19 21.96
C LEU A 538 -8.95 0.78 21.92
N SER A 539 -9.61 0.90 20.76
CA SER A 539 -11.04 0.53 20.58
C SER A 539 -11.32 -0.92 20.93
N SER A 540 -10.35 -1.82 20.75
CA SER A 540 -10.49 -3.24 21.10
C SER A 540 -10.70 -3.52 22.61
N LEU A 541 -10.37 -2.55 23.47
CA LEU A 541 -10.56 -2.65 24.92
C LEU A 541 -12.03 -2.69 25.36
N VAL A 542 -12.96 -2.29 24.50
CA VAL A 542 -14.41 -2.48 24.73
C VAL A 542 -14.72 -3.94 25.06
N GLY A 543 -14.08 -4.91 24.40
CA GLY A 543 -14.25 -6.34 24.67
C GLY A 543 -13.45 -6.88 25.86
N SER A 544 -12.89 -6.04 26.73
CA SER A 544 -12.17 -6.48 27.92
C SER A 544 -13.15 -6.82 29.05
N PRO A 545 -13.25 -8.10 29.49
CA PRO A 545 -14.13 -8.49 30.59
C PRO A 545 -13.64 -7.93 31.94
N HIS A 546 -12.37 -7.52 32.05
CA HIS A 546 -11.84 -6.86 33.24
C HIS A 546 -12.34 -5.42 33.34
N LEU A 547 -12.23 -4.65 32.25
CA LEU A 547 -12.68 -3.26 32.21
C LEU A 547 -14.20 -3.14 32.43
N LEU A 548 -14.97 -3.99 31.73
CA LEU A 548 -16.42 -4.07 31.91
C LEU A 548 -16.82 -4.61 33.29
N GLY A 549 -16.07 -5.58 33.82
CA GLY A 549 -16.30 -6.17 35.14
C GLY A 549 -16.08 -5.17 36.29
N ASP A 550 -15.00 -4.37 36.20
CA ASP A 550 -14.73 -3.28 37.14
C ASP A 550 -15.88 -2.26 37.12
N ILE A 551 -16.27 -1.77 35.94
CA ILE A 551 -17.37 -0.80 35.77
C ILE A 551 -18.70 -1.37 36.28
N TYR A 552 -19.01 -2.62 35.99
CA TYR A 552 -20.22 -3.28 36.48
C TYR A 552 -20.24 -3.37 38.01
N SER A 553 -19.12 -3.73 38.65
CA SER A 553 -19.04 -3.78 40.12
C SER A 553 -19.27 -2.41 40.76
N ILE A 554 -18.58 -1.36 40.28
CA ILE A 554 -18.63 -0.01 40.85
C ILE A 554 -19.98 0.67 40.56
N THR A 555 -20.51 0.53 39.35
CA THR A 555 -21.81 1.12 38.97
C THR A 555 -22.95 0.45 39.74
N ARG A 556 -22.88 -0.87 39.98
CA ARG A 556 -23.84 -1.58 40.83
C ARG A 556 -23.80 -1.08 42.28
N GLU A 557 -22.62 -0.90 42.85
CA GLU A 557 -22.44 -0.31 44.19
C GLU A 557 -22.88 1.16 44.27
N ASN A 558 -22.87 1.90 43.15
CA ASN A 558 -23.27 3.30 43.10
C ASN A 558 -24.77 3.55 42.86
N PHE A 559 -25.48 2.66 42.16
CA PHE A 559 -26.87 2.89 41.71
C PHE A 559 -27.93 1.91 42.21
N PHE A 560 -27.59 0.65 42.55
CA PHE A 560 -28.59 -0.37 42.89
C PHE A 560 -28.18 -1.25 44.06
N GLN A 561 -28.80 -1.04 45.24
CA GLN A 561 -28.79 -1.98 46.36
C GLN A 561 -29.64 -3.23 46.07
N LEU A 562 -29.34 -3.99 45.01
CA LEU A 562 -30.04 -5.24 44.69
C LEU A 562 -29.25 -6.50 45.08
N ARG A 563 -29.98 -7.47 45.65
CA ARG A 563 -29.49 -8.66 46.37
C ARG A 563 -28.53 -9.54 45.55
N ALA A 564 -27.51 -10.07 46.22
CA ALA A 564 -26.25 -10.56 45.63
C ALA A 564 -26.28 -11.82 44.72
N SER A 565 -27.45 -12.36 44.34
CA SER A 565 -27.57 -13.73 43.81
C SER A 565 -27.12 -13.94 42.34
N LYS A 566 -27.27 -12.95 41.45
CA LYS A 566 -27.08 -13.15 39.98
C LYS A 566 -25.73 -12.66 39.41
N LYS A 567 -24.61 -12.79 40.14
CA LYS A 567 -23.29 -12.27 39.69
C LYS A 567 -22.72 -12.94 38.43
N ASN A 568 -23.03 -14.22 38.20
CA ASN A 568 -22.49 -14.98 37.06
C ASN A 568 -23.31 -14.78 35.77
N LEU A 569 -24.62 -14.57 35.90
CA LEU A 569 -25.53 -14.46 34.75
C LEU A 569 -25.30 -13.15 33.98
N SER A 570 -25.07 -12.03 34.66
CA SER A 570 -24.78 -10.74 34.01
C SER A 570 -23.44 -10.74 33.28
N SER A 571 -22.41 -11.40 33.82
CA SER A 571 -21.11 -11.56 33.15
C SER A 571 -21.23 -12.34 31.84
N LEU A 572 -22.04 -13.40 31.81
CA LEU A 572 -22.32 -14.18 30.60
C LEU A 572 -23.14 -13.39 29.57
N VAL A 573 -24.12 -12.60 30.00
CA VAL A 573 -24.91 -11.73 29.10
C VAL A 573 -24.02 -10.65 28.46
N ILE A 574 -23.13 -10.02 29.24
CA ILE A 574 -22.16 -9.04 28.71
C ILE A 574 -21.21 -9.70 27.70
N GLN A 575 -20.69 -10.89 27.99
CA GLN A 575 -19.87 -11.65 27.04
C GLN A 575 -20.65 -12.05 25.78
N GLY A 576 -21.92 -12.42 25.91
CA GLY A 576 -22.81 -12.72 24.79
C GLY A 576 -23.07 -11.51 23.90
N ILE A 577 -23.33 -10.34 24.48
CA ILE A 577 -23.48 -9.07 23.73
C ILE A 577 -22.17 -8.72 23.02
N CYS A 578 -21.01 -8.77 23.70
CA CYS A 578 -19.72 -8.54 23.07
C CYS A 578 -19.45 -9.52 21.91
N LEU A 579 -19.81 -10.80 22.04
CA LEU A 579 -19.65 -11.78 20.96
C LEU A 579 -20.61 -11.55 19.78
N LEU A 580 -21.85 -11.11 20.04
CA LEU A 580 -22.80 -10.72 19.01
C LEU A 580 -22.33 -9.45 18.25
N GLU A 581 -21.82 -8.47 19.00
CA GLU A 581 -21.17 -7.26 18.48
C GLU A 581 -19.86 -7.55 17.75
N CYS A 582 -19.13 -8.62 18.08
CA CYS A 582 -18.00 -9.10 17.27
C CYS A 582 -18.46 -9.74 15.95
N ALA A 583 -19.55 -10.51 15.97
CA ALA A 583 -20.01 -11.27 14.81
C ALA A 583 -20.58 -10.38 13.70
N TYR A 584 -21.39 -9.38 14.06
CA TYR A 584 -22.09 -8.53 13.08
C TYR A 584 -21.15 -7.72 12.16
N PRO A 585 -20.15 -6.98 12.67
CA PRO A 585 -19.23 -6.23 11.82
C PRO A 585 -18.22 -7.16 11.13
N PHE A 586 -17.83 -8.29 11.73
CA PHE A 586 -16.98 -9.25 11.02
C PHE A 586 -17.68 -9.80 9.78
N ALA A 587 -18.95 -10.22 9.89
CA ALA A 587 -19.74 -10.71 8.74
C ALA A 587 -20.01 -9.62 7.69
N LYS A 588 -20.19 -8.36 8.10
CA LYS A 588 -20.53 -7.23 7.21
C LYS A 588 -19.31 -6.56 6.55
N TYR A 589 -18.15 -6.55 7.23
CA TYR A 589 -16.95 -5.81 6.82
C TYR A 589 -15.76 -6.70 6.45
N PHE A 590 -15.89 -8.04 6.50
CA PHE A 590 -14.87 -8.91 5.91
C PHE A 590 -14.68 -8.55 4.42
N PRO A 591 -13.45 -8.48 3.86
CA PRO A 591 -13.22 -7.95 2.51
C PRO A 591 -13.60 -8.91 1.36
N THR A 592 -14.69 -9.68 1.48
CA THR A 592 -15.18 -10.65 0.49
C THR A 592 -15.11 -10.08 -0.93
N ASN A 593 -15.79 -8.96 -1.20
CA ASN A 593 -15.89 -8.38 -2.54
C ASN A 593 -14.53 -7.91 -3.11
N GLU A 594 -13.54 -7.56 -2.27
CA GLU A 594 -12.21 -7.14 -2.74
C GLU A 594 -11.31 -8.34 -3.10
N TYR A 595 -11.45 -9.47 -2.40
CA TYR A 595 -10.79 -10.74 -2.79
C TYR A 595 -11.46 -11.42 -4.00
N ILE A 596 -12.62 -10.90 -4.40
CA ILE A 596 -13.49 -11.44 -5.44
C ILE A 596 -13.26 -10.74 -6.78
N ASN A 597 -13.28 -9.41 -6.82
CA ASN A 597 -13.13 -8.61 -8.05
C ASN A 597 -11.66 -8.16 -8.29
N LEU A 598 -10.71 -9.11 -8.37
CA LEU A 598 -9.30 -8.78 -8.65
C LEU A 598 -9.06 -8.30 -10.09
N ALA A 599 -9.72 -8.91 -11.07
CA ALA A 599 -9.47 -8.67 -12.51
C ALA A 599 -9.65 -7.20 -12.94
N GLY A 600 -10.53 -6.45 -12.28
CA GLY A 600 -10.76 -5.03 -12.57
C GLY A 600 -9.69 -4.07 -12.02
N ASN A 601 -8.61 -4.56 -11.38
CA ASN A 601 -7.56 -3.73 -10.79
C ASN A 601 -6.28 -3.65 -11.64
N ASP A 602 -6.32 -4.11 -12.89
CA ASP A 602 -5.11 -4.20 -13.70
C ASP A 602 -4.44 -2.83 -13.93
N PRO A 603 -3.09 -2.77 -13.89
CA PRO A 603 -2.37 -1.54 -14.20
C PRO A 603 -2.61 -1.16 -15.66
N VAL A 604 -3.52 -0.20 -15.87
CA VAL A 604 -4.09 0.28 -17.15
C VAL A 604 -3.03 0.71 -18.19
N ASN A 605 -1.76 0.77 -17.80
CA ASN A 605 -0.63 1.18 -18.64
C ASN A 605 0.49 0.12 -18.75
N MET A 606 0.29 -1.13 -18.33
CA MET A 606 1.37 -2.14 -18.32
C MET A 606 1.83 -2.50 -19.74
N GLU A 607 0.90 -2.63 -20.69
CA GLU A 607 1.21 -2.83 -22.11
C GLU A 607 2.07 -1.68 -22.67
N LYS A 608 1.72 -0.42 -22.37
CA LYS A 608 2.50 0.76 -22.77
C LYS A 608 3.84 0.91 -22.06
N ASN A 609 4.02 0.28 -20.90
CA ASN A 609 5.33 0.18 -20.24
C ASN A 609 6.20 -0.90 -20.90
N MET A 610 5.62 -2.06 -21.24
CA MET A 610 6.31 -3.15 -21.94
C MET A 610 6.78 -2.71 -23.34
N ASP A 611 5.92 -2.07 -24.13
CA ASP A 611 6.26 -1.61 -25.47
C ASP A 611 7.47 -0.65 -25.45
N LEU A 612 7.55 0.23 -24.45
CA LEU A 612 8.72 1.11 -24.27
C LEU A 612 9.98 0.28 -23.96
N ILE A 613 9.93 -0.68 -23.04
CA ILE A 613 11.10 -1.49 -22.67
C ILE A 613 11.62 -2.32 -23.86
N VAL A 614 10.71 -2.94 -24.62
CA VAL A 614 11.05 -3.71 -25.82
C VAL A 614 11.74 -2.81 -26.84
N TRP A 615 11.14 -1.65 -27.15
CA TRP A 615 11.72 -0.69 -28.09
C TRP A 615 13.10 -0.18 -27.64
N LEU A 616 13.25 0.18 -26.36
CA LEU A 616 14.53 0.65 -25.81
C LEU A 616 15.62 -0.42 -25.91
N ARG A 617 15.33 -1.68 -25.56
CA ARG A 617 16.30 -2.80 -25.66
C ARG A 617 16.73 -3.10 -27.10
N GLN A 618 15.84 -2.91 -28.07
CA GLN A 618 16.10 -3.18 -29.48
C GLN A 618 16.88 -2.04 -30.16
N ASN A 619 16.63 -0.79 -29.78
CA ASN A 619 17.14 0.39 -30.50
C ASN A 619 18.31 1.11 -29.79
N LEU A 620 18.59 0.84 -28.50
CA LEU A 620 19.63 1.54 -27.74
C LEU A 620 20.69 0.59 -27.20
N LYS A 621 21.93 1.09 -27.12
CA LYS A 621 23.06 0.35 -26.52
C LYS A 621 22.90 0.26 -25.00
N GLU A 622 23.10 -0.91 -24.42
CA GLU A 622 23.06 -1.07 -22.97
C GLU A 622 24.09 -0.16 -22.26
N GLY A 623 23.75 0.31 -21.06
CA GLY A 623 24.59 1.21 -20.28
C GLY A 623 24.52 2.70 -20.68
N GLU A 624 23.77 3.06 -21.72
CA GLU A 624 23.47 4.46 -22.04
C GLU A 624 22.72 5.19 -20.92
N ALA A 625 22.93 6.50 -20.83
CA ALA A 625 22.37 7.35 -19.78
C ALA A 625 21.06 8.01 -20.23
N ILE A 626 20.00 7.82 -19.43
CA ILE A 626 18.65 8.29 -19.73
C ILE A 626 18.15 9.20 -18.60
N ILE A 627 17.57 10.34 -18.98
CA ILE A 627 16.83 11.22 -18.06
C ILE A 627 15.32 11.04 -18.26
N THR A 628 14.60 10.66 -17.19
CA THR A 628 13.16 10.40 -17.18
C THR A 628 12.58 10.89 -15.86
N ASP A 629 11.24 10.89 -15.72
CA ASP A 629 10.64 11.14 -14.41
C ASP A 629 10.77 9.96 -13.43
N ILE A 630 10.71 10.28 -12.13
CA ILE A 630 10.90 9.36 -10.99
C ILE A 630 10.24 7.97 -11.11
N PRO A 631 8.91 7.83 -11.34
CA PRO A 631 8.30 6.50 -11.43
C PRO A 631 8.79 5.72 -12.65
N THR A 632 9.13 6.42 -13.75
CA THR A 632 9.65 5.83 -14.98
C THR A 632 11.08 5.34 -14.80
N SER A 633 11.95 6.13 -14.14
CA SER A 633 13.34 5.71 -13.90
C SER A 633 13.42 4.48 -12.99
N SER A 634 12.48 4.34 -12.05
CA SER A 634 12.42 3.20 -11.14
C SER A 634 12.11 1.88 -11.86
N PHE A 635 11.12 1.85 -12.76
CA PHE A 635 10.78 0.62 -13.50
C PHE A 635 11.75 0.33 -14.64
N LEU A 636 12.30 1.38 -15.28
CA LEU A 636 13.39 1.20 -16.23
C LEU A 636 14.63 0.63 -15.54
N ARG A 637 15.02 1.07 -14.33
CA ARG A 637 16.14 0.46 -13.59
C ARG A 637 15.91 -1.02 -13.26
N SER A 638 14.69 -1.41 -12.86
CA SER A 638 14.40 -2.82 -12.50
C SER A 638 14.33 -3.76 -13.71
N THR A 639 14.04 -3.23 -14.89
CA THR A 639 13.90 -4.03 -16.13
C THR A 639 15.10 -3.93 -17.05
N THR A 640 15.88 -2.83 -17.05
CA THR A 640 16.93 -2.57 -18.06
C THR A 640 18.28 -2.21 -17.44
N ASN A 641 19.35 -2.40 -18.22
CA ASN A 641 20.72 -2.09 -17.83
C ASN A 641 21.14 -0.62 -18.11
N PHE A 642 20.20 0.25 -18.48
CA PHE A 642 20.47 1.68 -18.68
C PHE A 642 20.81 2.39 -17.36
N LYS A 643 21.48 3.54 -17.46
CA LYS A 643 21.88 4.38 -16.32
C LYS A 643 20.87 5.51 -16.13
N MET A 644 20.39 5.69 -14.91
CA MET A 644 19.37 6.66 -14.55
C MET A 644 19.99 7.90 -13.89
N VAL A 645 19.57 9.09 -14.34
CA VAL A 645 19.94 10.36 -13.70
C VAL A 645 19.11 10.64 -12.44
N LEU A 646 17.86 10.17 -12.40
CA LEU A 646 16.91 10.37 -11.30
C LEU A 646 16.49 9.05 -10.68
N ASN A 647 16.16 9.10 -9.40
CA ASN A 647 15.60 7.99 -8.62
C ASN A 647 14.56 8.56 -7.62
N PRO A 648 13.76 7.74 -6.93
CA PRO A 648 12.67 8.24 -6.09
C PRO A 648 13.10 8.83 -4.73
N GLN A 649 14.37 8.71 -4.34
CA GLN A 649 14.87 9.14 -3.04
C GLN A 649 15.07 10.68 -2.99
N TYR A 650 13.98 11.40 -2.67
CA TYR A 650 13.95 12.87 -2.60
C TYR A 650 14.64 13.46 -1.35
N GLU A 651 15.08 12.63 -0.42
CA GLU A 651 15.57 13.04 0.88
C GLU A 651 16.89 13.83 0.76
N ASN A 652 17.78 13.46 -0.15
CA ASN A 652 19.08 14.11 -0.27
C ASN A 652 19.06 15.43 -1.08
N VAL A 653 19.77 16.45 -0.57
CA VAL A 653 19.88 17.78 -1.21
C VAL A 653 20.31 17.72 -2.68
N ALA A 654 21.27 16.86 -3.06
CA ALA A 654 21.72 16.75 -4.45
C ALA A 654 20.64 16.14 -5.34
N MET A 655 19.91 15.12 -4.86
CA MET A 655 18.77 14.54 -5.59
C MET A 655 17.63 15.56 -5.75
N ARG A 656 17.33 16.37 -4.74
CA ARG A 656 16.35 17.47 -4.86
C ARG A 656 16.73 18.46 -5.96
N ARG A 657 18.02 18.82 -6.07
CA ARG A 657 18.53 19.67 -7.18
C ARG A 657 18.37 19.00 -8.55
N ARG A 658 18.70 17.70 -8.69
CA ARG A 658 18.48 16.96 -9.94
C ARG A 658 17.00 16.90 -10.34
N VAL A 659 16.10 16.74 -9.37
CA VAL A 659 14.66 16.76 -9.63
C VAL A 659 14.19 18.18 -10.00
N GLN A 660 14.69 19.23 -9.34
CA GLN A 660 14.45 20.62 -9.76
C GLN A 660 14.86 20.85 -11.22
N ASP A 661 16.04 20.35 -11.61
CA ASP A 661 16.51 20.39 -12.99
C ASP A 661 15.52 19.70 -13.93
N TYR A 662 15.11 18.45 -13.65
CA TYR A 662 14.12 17.75 -14.47
C TYR A 662 12.81 18.52 -14.66
N TYR A 663 12.32 19.22 -13.62
CA TYR A 663 11.11 20.05 -13.75
C TYR A 663 11.32 21.33 -14.59
N MET A 664 12.56 21.71 -14.95
CA MET A 664 12.83 22.75 -15.96
C MET A 664 12.29 22.34 -17.34
N PHE A 665 12.17 21.05 -17.66
CA PHE A 665 11.48 20.61 -18.89
C PHE A 665 10.00 21.02 -18.92
N SER A 666 9.39 21.34 -17.78
CA SER A 666 8.01 21.86 -17.69
C SER A 666 7.93 23.40 -17.67
N SER A 667 9.06 24.08 -17.89
CA SER A 667 9.20 25.54 -17.92
C SER A 667 9.48 26.06 -19.34
N CYS A 668 9.85 27.34 -19.51
CA CYS A 668 10.16 27.95 -20.80
C CYS A 668 11.69 28.02 -21.00
N LEU A 669 12.33 26.87 -21.14
CA LEU A 669 13.79 26.72 -21.24
C LEU A 669 14.26 26.77 -22.71
N PRO A 670 15.15 27.69 -23.13
CA PRO A 670 15.66 27.70 -24.51
C PRO A 670 16.34 26.39 -24.92
N PHE A 671 16.25 26.01 -26.21
CA PHE A 671 16.69 24.69 -26.68
C PHE A 671 18.21 24.52 -26.67
N SER A 672 18.96 25.56 -27.08
CA SER A 672 20.42 25.61 -26.96
C SER A 672 20.87 25.36 -25.53
N ASP A 673 20.22 26.04 -24.58
CA ASP A 673 20.55 26.01 -23.17
C ASP A 673 20.17 24.66 -22.55
N ALA A 674 19.04 24.08 -22.95
CA ALA A 674 18.66 22.72 -22.56
C ALA A 674 19.70 21.70 -23.04
N LYS A 675 19.98 21.65 -24.34
CA LYS A 675 20.95 20.73 -24.96
C LYS A 675 22.30 20.82 -24.26
N ARG A 676 22.81 22.04 -24.06
CA ARG A 676 24.07 22.29 -23.36
C ARG A 676 24.03 21.89 -21.89
N TYR A 677 23.01 22.31 -21.14
CA TYR A 677 22.89 22.04 -19.70
C TYR A 677 22.85 20.55 -19.38
N TYR A 678 22.03 19.76 -20.08
CA TYR A 678 21.92 18.33 -19.81
C TYR A 678 23.12 17.54 -20.35
N LYS A 679 23.73 17.95 -21.47
CA LYS A 679 24.99 17.36 -21.98
C LYS A 679 26.16 17.61 -21.03
N ASP A 680 26.39 18.87 -20.66
CA ASP A 680 27.54 19.27 -19.83
C ASP A 680 27.41 18.76 -18.38
N LYS A 681 26.22 18.84 -17.79
CA LYS A 681 25.98 18.48 -16.36
C LYS A 681 25.73 16.99 -16.13
N TYR A 682 25.02 16.32 -17.04
CA TYR A 682 24.53 14.95 -16.85
C TYR A 682 25.02 13.95 -17.89
N LYS A 683 25.67 14.40 -18.97
CA LYS A 683 26.16 13.53 -20.06
C LYS A 683 25.08 12.61 -20.64
N VAL A 684 23.85 13.13 -20.75
CA VAL A 684 22.69 12.39 -21.31
C VAL A 684 22.38 12.85 -22.72
N HIS A 685 22.06 11.86 -23.57
CA HIS A 685 21.58 12.08 -24.93
C HIS A 685 20.09 11.78 -25.09
N TYR A 686 19.52 10.99 -24.18
CA TYR A 686 18.14 10.49 -24.28
C TYR A 686 17.25 11.02 -23.15
N PHE A 687 16.15 11.67 -23.52
CA PHE A 687 15.10 12.13 -22.62
C PHE A 687 13.81 11.34 -22.90
N VAL A 688 13.26 10.68 -21.87
CA VAL A 688 11.93 10.04 -21.97
C VAL A 688 10.91 10.96 -21.34
N ALA A 689 10.17 11.66 -22.19
CA ALA A 689 9.04 12.49 -21.80
C ALA A 689 7.81 11.62 -21.49
N ASN A 690 7.08 11.98 -20.44
CA ASN A 690 5.79 11.38 -20.08
C ASN A 690 4.69 12.40 -20.40
N VAL A 691 3.79 12.06 -21.35
CA VAL A 691 2.80 12.98 -21.93
C VAL A 691 1.89 13.60 -20.86
N PHE A 692 1.55 12.85 -19.79
CA PHE A 692 0.76 13.36 -18.66
C PHE A 692 1.39 14.57 -17.94
N ARG A 693 2.72 14.77 -18.03
CA ARG A 693 3.41 15.93 -17.44
C ARG A 693 3.36 17.18 -18.30
N CYS A 694 2.95 17.04 -19.57
CA CYS A 694 2.81 18.14 -20.54
C CYS A 694 1.33 18.50 -20.80
N ALA A 695 0.41 17.86 -20.08
CA ALA A 695 -1.01 18.18 -20.10
C ALA A 695 -1.33 19.45 -19.29
N SER A 696 -1.83 20.48 -19.97
CA SER A 696 -2.28 21.72 -19.34
C SER A 696 -3.69 21.56 -18.76
N THR A 697 -3.78 21.15 -17.49
CA THR A 697 -5.06 21.11 -16.77
C THR A 697 -5.45 22.47 -16.17
N SER A 698 -6.72 22.61 -15.78
CA SER A 698 -7.33 23.86 -15.29
C SER A 698 -6.53 24.54 -14.17
N THR A 699 -6.59 25.87 -14.14
CA THR A 699 -5.88 26.77 -13.20
C THR A 699 -6.29 26.62 -11.74
N GLN A 700 -7.34 25.86 -11.44
CA GLN A 700 -7.91 25.70 -10.10
C GLN A 700 -7.22 24.64 -9.23
N VAL A 701 -6.36 23.80 -9.81
CA VAL A 701 -5.59 22.76 -9.10
C VAL A 701 -4.10 23.05 -9.32
N PRO A 702 -3.21 22.90 -8.31
CA PRO A 702 -1.78 23.00 -8.55
C PRO A 702 -1.35 21.88 -9.51
N ASN A 703 -0.72 22.28 -10.61
CA ASN A 703 -0.32 21.42 -11.73
C ASN A 703 1.21 21.43 -11.88
N VAL A 704 1.74 20.54 -12.74
CA VAL A 704 3.17 20.45 -13.03
C VAL A 704 3.74 21.80 -13.52
N PHE A 705 2.98 22.56 -14.31
CA PHE A 705 3.39 23.88 -14.79
C PHE A 705 3.43 24.95 -13.67
N SER A 706 2.50 24.91 -12.70
CA SER A 706 2.59 25.83 -11.55
C SER A 706 3.74 25.49 -10.60
N LEU A 707 4.21 24.22 -10.57
CA LEU A 707 5.44 23.84 -9.86
C LEU A 707 6.69 24.34 -10.61
N ALA A 708 6.68 24.31 -11.94
CA ALA A 708 7.78 24.80 -12.77
C ALA A 708 8.08 26.30 -12.52
N ASP A 709 7.05 27.10 -12.21
CA ASP A 709 7.19 28.52 -11.86
C ASP A 709 8.01 28.74 -10.54
N PHE A 710 8.09 27.74 -9.65
CA PHE A 710 8.91 27.76 -8.41
C PHE A 710 10.36 27.29 -8.60
N VAL A 711 10.78 26.89 -9.81
CA VAL A 711 12.18 26.52 -10.07
C VAL A 711 13.07 27.76 -9.88
N GLY A 712 14.22 27.59 -9.23
CA GLY A 712 15.10 28.69 -8.81
C GLY A 712 15.81 29.44 -9.95
N SER A 713 15.75 28.92 -11.18
CA SER A 713 16.35 29.49 -12.38
C SER A 713 15.48 30.60 -12.98
N ASN A 714 15.86 31.87 -12.80
CA ASN A 714 15.18 33.00 -13.43
C ASN A 714 15.12 32.88 -14.97
N TYR A 715 16.14 32.27 -15.60
CA TYR A 715 16.24 32.11 -17.06
C TYR A 715 15.22 31.14 -17.66
N ALA A 716 14.66 30.22 -16.87
CA ALA A 716 13.72 29.20 -17.37
C ALA A 716 12.23 29.60 -17.18
N ARG A 717 11.96 30.79 -16.62
CA ARG A 717 10.59 31.26 -16.33
C ARG A 717 9.88 31.75 -17.60
N CYS A 718 8.63 31.35 -17.75
CA CYS A 718 7.77 31.84 -18.82
C CYS A 718 7.34 33.30 -18.59
N ARG A 719 7.36 34.12 -19.66
CA ARG A 719 6.86 35.50 -19.61
C ARG A 719 5.35 35.57 -19.35
N HIS A 720 4.59 34.65 -19.95
CA HIS A 720 3.15 34.51 -19.74
C HIS A 720 2.82 33.08 -19.26
N LYS A 721 1.81 32.94 -18.39
CA LYS A 721 1.39 31.63 -17.89
C LYS A 721 0.82 30.72 -19.00
N THR A 722 0.28 31.33 -20.07
CA THR A 722 -0.30 30.71 -21.27
C THR A 722 0.72 30.37 -22.36
N SER A 723 1.98 30.75 -22.22
CA SER A 723 3.05 30.32 -23.14
C SER A 723 3.17 28.79 -23.13
N MET A 724 3.40 28.23 -24.33
CA MET A 724 3.77 26.83 -24.53
C MET A 724 4.99 26.50 -23.64
N ARG A 725 5.02 25.32 -23.02
CA ARG A 725 6.16 24.87 -22.20
C ARG A 725 7.13 24.02 -23.03
N PHE A 726 8.39 23.90 -22.60
CA PHE A 726 9.43 23.12 -23.30
C PHE A 726 8.94 21.70 -23.65
N CYS A 727 8.41 20.95 -22.68
CA CYS A 727 7.96 19.57 -22.95
C CYS A 727 6.70 19.47 -23.83
N GLN A 728 5.96 20.57 -24.05
CA GLN A 728 4.92 20.61 -25.09
C GLN A 728 5.55 20.85 -26.45
N ARG A 729 6.49 21.80 -26.56
CA ARG A 729 7.19 22.08 -27.82
C ARG A 729 7.99 20.87 -28.32
N VAL A 730 8.57 20.11 -27.40
CA VAL A 730 9.25 18.83 -27.68
C VAL A 730 8.33 17.73 -28.27
N LEU A 731 7.02 17.93 -28.30
CA LEU A 731 6.07 16.99 -28.95
C LEU A 731 5.81 17.29 -30.43
N TYR A 732 6.27 18.44 -30.96
CA TYR A 732 5.89 18.94 -32.28
C TYR A 732 7.02 19.54 -33.14
N ASP A 733 8.19 19.89 -32.58
CA ASP A 733 9.28 20.63 -33.26
C ASP A 733 10.56 19.80 -33.49
N ASP A 734 10.52 18.83 -34.41
CA ASP A 734 11.61 17.87 -34.65
C ASP A 734 12.90 18.45 -35.30
N ARG A 735 13.09 19.78 -35.29
CA ARG A 735 14.23 20.46 -35.93
C ARG A 735 15.51 20.40 -35.08
N ASN A 736 15.37 20.64 -33.77
CA ASN A 736 16.50 20.79 -32.84
C ASN A 736 16.78 19.52 -32.01
N TYR A 737 15.89 18.54 -32.10
CA TYR A 737 15.97 17.24 -31.44
C TYR A 737 15.23 16.21 -32.31
N LYS A 738 15.57 14.92 -32.16
CA LYS A 738 14.96 13.85 -32.96
C LYS A 738 14.05 12.99 -32.08
N THR A 739 12.76 12.94 -32.41
CA THR A 739 11.77 12.09 -31.75
C THR A 739 11.88 10.66 -32.28
N LEU A 740 12.37 9.73 -31.47
CA LEU A 740 12.65 8.36 -31.91
C LEU A 740 11.46 7.41 -31.73
N TYR A 741 10.67 7.59 -30.65
CA TYR A 741 9.58 6.70 -30.27
C TYR A 741 8.46 7.45 -29.55
N ARG A 742 7.20 7.04 -29.73
CA ARG A 742 6.04 7.53 -28.95
C ARG A 742 4.98 6.44 -28.89
N ASN A 743 4.30 6.26 -27.74
CA ASN A 743 3.20 5.28 -27.59
C ASN A 743 1.98 5.83 -26.85
N GLY A 744 1.69 7.11 -27.05
CA GLY A 744 0.64 7.87 -26.36
C GLY A 744 0.97 8.24 -24.91
N LYS A 745 1.66 7.37 -24.17
CA LYS A 745 2.10 7.64 -22.79
C LYS A 745 3.50 8.24 -22.71
N PHE A 746 4.45 7.64 -23.43
CA PHE A 746 5.85 8.05 -23.45
C PHE A 746 6.25 8.64 -24.79
N SER A 747 7.32 9.42 -24.81
CA SER A 747 8.02 9.84 -26.02
C SER A 747 9.53 9.86 -25.74
N VAL A 748 10.32 9.18 -26.57
CA VAL A 748 11.79 9.15 -26.45
C VAL A 748 12.37 10.19 -27.41
N ILE A 749 13.11 11.13 -26.86
CA ILE A 749 13.72 12.25 -27.55
C ILE A 749 15.24 12.13 -27.47
N TYR A 750 15.90 12.31 -28.61
CA TYR A 750 17.35 12.35 -28.73
C TYR A 750 17.84 13.78 -28.95
N PHE A 751 18.78 14.21 -28.11
CA PHE A 751 19.50 15.47 -28.28
C PHE A 751 20.73 15.22 -29.15
N ASP A 752 20.65 15.67 -30.40
CA ASP A 752 21.72 15.50 -31.38
C ASP A 752 23.01 16.19 -30.91
N PRO A 753 24.17 15.51 -30.87
CA PRO A 753 25.41 16.10 -30.37
C PRO A 753 25.99 17.20 -31.26
N ILE A 754 25.61 17.30 -32.54
CA ILE A 754 26.19 18.18 -33.55
C ILE A 754 25.34 19.46 -33.76
N ASP A 755 26.01 20.53 -34.18
CA ASP A 755 25.58 21.90 -34.44
C ASP A 755 24.82 22.68 -33.35
N ASP A 756 25.36 23.85 -33.05
CA ASP A 756 24.74 24.92 -32.28
C ASP A 756 23.72 25.67 -33.14
N ILE A 757 22.61 25.01 -33.49
CA ILE A 757 21.44 25.72 -34.02
C ILE A 757 20.92 26.63 -32.90
N ILE A 758 21.27 27.92 -32.97
CA ILE A 758 20.88 28.93 -31.98
C ILE A 758 19.38 29.20 -32.12
N ASP A 759 18.60 28.42 -31.39
CA ASP A 759 17.15 28.53 -31.35
C ASP A 759 16.69 29.52 -30.26
N ASN A 760 16.74 30.80 -30.64
CA ASN A 760 16.21 31.91 -29.85
C ASN A 760 14.70 32.16 -30.09
N SER A 761 13.98 31.21 -30.71
CA SER A 761 12.55 31.43 -31.02
C SER A 761 11.72 31.57 -29.73
N PRO A 762 10.83 32.58 -29.64
CA PRO A 762 10.11 32.87 -28.41
C PRO A 762 9.07 31.80 -28.09
N TYR A 763 8.80 31.61 -26.81
CA TYR A 763 7.70 30.76 -26.33
C TYR A 763 6.33 31.42 -26.55
N GLU A 764 5.82 31.24 -27.77
CA GLU A 764 4.46 31.63 -28.20
C GLU A 764 3.37 30.90 -27.40
N GLN A 765 2.13 31.39 -27.52
CA GLN A 765 0.95 30.68 -27.04
C GLN A 765 0.69 29.46 -27.94
N PHE A 766 0.21 28.36 -27.35
CA PHE A 766 -0.08 27.14 -28.09
C PHE A 766 -1.24 27.33 -29.08
N ASP A 767 -0.97 27.15 -30.38
CA ASP A 767 -1.99 27.12 -31.44
C ASP A 767 -2.23 25.68 -31.92
N GLU A 768 -3.39 25.15 -31.56
CA GLU A 768 -3.87 23.83 -31.99
C GLU A 768 -4.04 23.73 -33.51
N GLY A 769 -4.40 24.83 -34.19
CA GLY A 769 -4.61 24.84 -35.65
C GLY A 769 -3.31 24.61 -36.42
N LYS A 770 -2.23 25.32 -36.03
CA LYS A 770 -0.87 25.14 -36.53
C LYS A 770 -0.36 23.70 -36.35
N TYR A 771 -0.47 23.15 -35.15
CA TYR A 771 0.05 21.80 -34.84
C TYR A 771 -0.90 20.64 -35.16
N ALA A 772 -2.05 20.91 -35.78
CA ALA A 772 -2.92 19.89 -36.37
C ALA A 772 -2.49 19.47 -37.79
N ASP A 773 -1.56 20.19 -38.43
CA ASP A 773 -0.94 19.73 -39.67
C ASP A 773 -0.08 18.48 -39.39
N ILE A 774 -0.26 17.46 -40.22
CA ILE A 774 0.45 16.18 -40.13
C ILE A 774 1.95 16.34 -40.41
N SER A 775 2.37 17.41 -41.10
CA SER A 775 3.77 17.70 -41.42
C SER A 775 4.69 17.69 -40.19
N PHE A 776 4.20 18.14 -39.03
CA PHE A 776 4.94 18.13 -37.76
C PHE A 776 5.18 16.72 -37.17
N TYR A 777 4.40 15.72 -37.58
CA TYR A 777 4.52 14.33 -37.13
C TYR A 777 5.25 13.44 -38.12
N MET A 778 5.31 13.83 -39.40
CA MET A 778 5.97 13.06 -40.47
C MET A 778 7.43 12.66 -40.16
N PRO A 779 8.29 13.50 -39.54
CA PRO A 779 9.65 13.09 -39.16
C PRO A 779 9.68 11.94 -38.15
N TRP A 780 8.77 11.95 -37.17
CA TRP A 780 8.64 10.84 -36.22
C TRP A 780 8.04 9.60 -36.89
N ILE A 781 6.96 9.76 -37.67
CA ILE A 781 6.27 8.65 -38.35
C ILE A 781 7.23 7.93 -39.31
N SER A 782 8.07 8.67 -40.06
CA SER A 782 9.04 8.08 -41.00
C SER A 782 10.09 7.20 -40.31
N ARG A 783 10.52 7.56 -39.09
CA ARG A 783 11.45 6.78 -38.27
C ARG A 783 10.73 5.62 -37.59
N CYS A 784 9.55 5.85 -37.02
CA CYS A 784 8.68 4.85 -36.41
C CYS A 784 8.40 3.67 -37.35
N MET A 785 8.12 3.93 -38.63
CA MET A 785 7.94 2.89 -39.66
C MET A 785 9.17 2.01 -39.94
N LYS A 786 10.36 2.43 -39.49
CA LYS A 786 11.63 1.69 -39.63
C LYS A 786 12.09 1.05 -38.31
N THR A 787 11.83 1.70 -37.18
CA THR A 787 12.33 1.28 -35.85
C THR A 787 11.31 0.54 -34.99
N ASP A 788 10.04 0.48 -35.40
CA ASP A 788 8.95 -0.04 -34.58
C ASP A 788 7.91 -0.87 -35.36
N PHE A 789 7.82 -2.16 -35.00
CA PHE A 789 6.85 -3.10 -35.55
C PHE A 789 5.38 -2.81 -35.14
N LYS A 790 5.16 -2.03 -34.08
CA LYS A 790 3.82 -1.58 -33.61
C LYS A 790 3.48 -0.15 -34.04
N CYS A 791 4.25 0.47 -34.95
CA CYS A 791 4.10 1.87 -35.31
C CYS A 791 2.64 2.30 -35.62
N GLN A 792 1.88 1.48 -36.37
CA GLN A 792 0.45 1.75 -36.68
C GLN A 792 -0.40 1.95 -35.42
N LYS A 793 -0.29 1.03 -34.44
CA LYS A 793 -0.97 1.10 -33.15
C LYS A 793 -0.54 2.35 -32.38
N HIS A 794 0.76 2.61 -32.34
CA HIS A 794 1.33 3.72 -31.57
C HIS A 794 0.91 5.09 -32.09
N ILE A 795 0.73 5.27 -33.41
CA ILE A 795 0.14 6.49 -33.98
C ILE A 795 -1.30 6.68 -33.46
N VAL A 796 -2.10 5.62 -33.42
CA VAL A 796 -3.48 5.66 -32.90
C VAL A 796 -3.51 5.91 -31.39
N ASP A 797 -2.61 5.29 -30.62
CA ASP A 797 -2.43 5.55 -29.19
C ASP A 797 -2.06 7.01 -28.90
N VAL A 798 -1.21 7.62 -29.75
CA VAL A 798 -0.89 9.05 -29.69
C VAL A 798 -2.12 9.90 -30.03
N ALA A 799 -2.91 9.54 -31.04
CA ALA A 799 -4.15 10.23 -31.38
C ALA A 799 -5.16 10.22 -30.21
N ARG A 800 -5.43 9.05 -29.63
CA ARG A 800 -6.30 8.88 -28.44
C ARG A 800 -5.80 9.72 -27.27
N SER A 801 -4.48 9.74 -27.03
CA SER A 801 -3.88 10.51 -25.94
C SER A 801 -4.03 12.03 -26.12
N HIS A 802 -4.08 12.53 -27.36
CA HIS A 802 -4.40 13.93 -27.62
C HIS A 802 -5.86 14.28 -27.32
N LEU A 803 -6.80 13.35 -27.56
CA LEU A 803 -8.22 13.52 -27.18
C LEU A 803 -8.41 13.47 -25.65
N ASP A 804 -8.01 12.37 -25.01
CA ASP A 804 -8.36 12.10 -23.60
C ASP A 804 -7.54 12.91 -22.59
N ILE A 805 -6.23 13.05 -22.84
CA ILE A 805 -5.27 13.58 -21.84
C ILE A 805 -4.99 15.06 -22.10
N LEU A 806 -4.68 15.42 -23.35
CA LEU A 806 -4.32 16.79 -23.73
C LEU A 806 -5.52 17.67 -24.10
N ARG A 807 -6.66 17.06 -24.48
CA ARG A 807 -7.90 17.73 -24.93
C ARG A 807 -7.70 18.60 -26.18
N TYR A 808 -6.87 18.14 -27.11
CA TYR A 808 -6.62 18.75 -28.42
C TYR A 808 -7.32 17.94 -29.51
N ASN A 809 -8.60 18.24 -29.71
CA ASN A 809 -9.49 17.49 -30.60
C ASN A 809 -9.05 17.55 -32.06
N LYS A 810 -8.60 18.71 -32.57
CA LYS A 810 -8.19 18.85 -33.97
C LYS A 810 -6.96 17.99 -34.28
N ILE A 811 -6.01 17.96 -33.36
CA ILE A 811 -4.78 17.17 -33.48
C ILE A 811 -5.11 15.68 -33.47
N GLY A 812 -5.93 15.22 -32.51
CA GLY A 812 -6.39 13.83 -32.46
C GLY A 812 -7.10 13.42 -33.76
N PHE A 813 -8.04 14.23 -34.25
CA PHE A 813 -8.79 13.95 -35.47
C PHE A 813 -7.88 13.91 -36.72
N ALA A 814 -6.91 14.82 -36.83
CA ALA A 814 -5.95 14.83 -37.95
C ALA A 814 -5.10 13.54 -37.99
N LEU A 815 -4.63 13.07 -36.82
CA LEU A 815 -3.89 11.81 -36.73
C LEU A 815 -4.74 10.58 -37.09
N TYR A 816 -6.00 10.52 -36.64
CA TYR A 816 -6.93 9.45 -37.04
C TYR A 816 -7.22 9.46 -38.55
N GLN A 817 -7.42 10.64 -39.15
CA GLN A 817 -7.60 10.79 -40.61
C GLN A 817 -6.34 10.41 -41.40
N PHE A 818 -5.15 10.67 -40.87
CA PHE A 818 -3.89 10.22 -41.48
C PHE A 818 -3.77 8.70 -41.48
N VAL A 819 -4.03 8.05 -40.34
CA VAL A 819 -4.03 6.58 -40.23
C VAL A 819 -5.00 5.95 -41.23
N GLU A 820 -6.19 6.51 -41.37
CA GLU A 820 -7.15 6.06 -42.36
C GLU A 820 -6.61 6.17 -43.80
N ARG A 821 -6.18 7.36 -44.23
CA ARG A 821 -5.73 7.59 -45.62
C ARG A 821 -4.52 6.73 -45.99
N THR A 822 -3.58 6.55 -45.07
CA THR A 822 -2.34 5.81 -45.33
C THR A 822 -2.54 4.29 -45.24
N PHE A 823 -3.25 3.78 -44.23
CA PHE A 823 -3.32 2.33 -43.98
C PHE A 823 -4.61 1.66 -44.45
N LEU A 824 -5.69 2.39 -44.77
CA LEU A 824 -6.94 1.81 -45.29
C LEU A 824 -7.20 2.12 -46.77
N ALA A 825 -6.73 3.27 -47.28
CA ALA A 825 -6.93 3.67 -48.68
C ALA A 825 -5.74 3.36 -49.61
N GLY A 826 -4.65 2.77 -49.08
CA GLY A 826 -3.50 2.32 -49.88
C GLY A 826 -2.68 3.43 -50.53
N ALA A 827 -2.80 4.69 -50.05
CA ALA A 827 -2.03 5.80 -50.59
C ALA A 827 -0.54 5.64 -50.25
N ASN A 828 0.32 5.71 -51.28
CA ASN A 828 1.78 5.62 -51.12
C ASN A 828 2.28 6.65 -50.09
N PRO A 829 3.17 6.26 -49.16
CA PRO A 829 3.83 7.22 -48.28
C PRO A 829 4.64 8.22 -49.12
N VAL A 830 4.56 9.50 -48.76
CA VAL A 830 5.27 10.60 -49.42
C VAL A 830 6.78 10.29 -49.47
N PRO A 831 7.47 10.47 -50.61
CA PRO A 831 8.87 10.08 -50.76
C PRO A 831 9.78 10.78 -49.73
N PHE A 832 10.56 9.98 -49.01
CA PHE A 832 11.43 10.44 -47.93
C PHE A 832 12.79 10.94 -48.43
N ARG A 833 13.36 11.94 -47.76
CA ARG A 833 14.78 12.33 -47.94
C ARG A 833 15.67 11.49 -47.02
N GLU A 834 16.82 11.05 -47.53
CA GLU A 834 17.76 10.17 -46.80
C GLU A 834 18.56 10.88 -45.67
N GLY A 835 18.50 12.21 -45.58
CA GLY A 835 19.33 13.01 -44.67
C GLY A 835 19.03 12.90 -43.17
N ASP A 836 17.85 12.39 -42.77
CA ASP A 836 17.44 12.34 -41.35
C ASP A 836 17.84 11.03 -40.63
N LEU A 837 18.60 10.14 -41.28
CA LEU A 837 19.07 8.88 -40.68
C LEU A 837 20.19 9.14 -39.66
N LEU A 838 19.93 8.82 -38.39
CA LEU A 838 20.99 8.43 -37.47
C LEU A 838 21.29 6.95 -37.65
N SER A 839 22.58 6.56 -37.59
CA SER A 839 23.06 5.18 -37.65
C SER A 839 22.78 4.41 -36.34
N VAL A 840 21.50 4.29 -35.99
CA VAL A 840 21.03 3.55 -34.81
C VAL A 840 20.56 2.17 -35.28
N GLY A 841 21.36 1.14 -34.99
CA GLY A 841 20.97 -0.27 -35.05
C GLY A 841 20.27 -0.73 -36.34
N THR A 842 20.99 -0.82 -37.46
CA THR A 842 20.46 -1.46 -38.67
C THR A 842 20.41 -2.99 -38.50
N HIS A 843 19.35 -3.49 -37.87
CA HIS A 843 18.87 -4.83 -38.15
C HIS A 843 17.91 -4.75 -39.33
N THR A 844 18.29 -5.35 -40.46
CA THR A 844 17.34 -5.61 -41.56
C THR A 844 16.32 -6.62 -41.06
N SER A 845 15.06 -6.18 -40.94
CA SER A 845 13.95 -7.11 -40.82
C SER A 845 13.72 -7.73 -42.21
N ASP A 846 14.47 -8.80 -42.53
CA ASP A 846 14.47 -9.47 -43.84
C ASP A 846 13.18 -10.25 -44.17
N ASP A 847 12.06 -9.88 -43.53
CA ASP A 847 10.74 -10.45 -43.80
C ASP A 847 9.73 -9.33 -44.18
N PRO A 848 9.60 -8.99 -45.48
CA PRO A 848 8.71 -7.93 -45.94
C PRO A 848 7.22 -8.25 -45.79
N ASN A 849 6.86 -9.47 -45.38
CA ASN A 849 5.46 -9.92 -45.27
C ASN A 849 4.73 -9.48 -44.00
N GLN A 850 5.40 -8.87 -43.01
CA GLN A 850 4.73 -8.36 -41.80
C GLN A 850 3.97 -7.03 -41.99
N ARG A 851 3.74 -6.58 -43.23
CA ARG A 851 2.92 -5.39 -43.56
C ARG A 851 1.40 -5.65 -43.55
N GLY A 852 0.93 -6.48 -42.62
CA GLY A 852 -0.51 -6.64 -42.36
C GLY A 852 -1.12 -5.38 -41.74
N HIS A 853 -2.42 -5.16 -41.93
CA HIS A 853 -3.14 -4.12 -41.19
C HIS A 853 -3.12 -4.48 -39.70
N SER A 854 -2.66 -3.58 -38.83
CA SER A 854 -2.68 -3.80 -37.39
C SER A 854 -4.13 -3.83 -36.91
N LEU A 855 -4.60 -5.03 -36.55
CA LEU A 855 -5.94 -5.30 -36.04
C LEU A 855 -6.34 -4.37 -34.88
N GLU A 856 -5.41 -4.10 -33.95
CA GLU A 856 -5.65 -3.18 -32.84
C GLU A 856 -5.83 -1.72 -33.31
N ALA A 857 -5.10 -1.29 -34.35
CA ALA A 857 -5.27 0.05 -34.93
C ALA A 857 -6.60 0.20 -35.70
N LEU A 858 -7.05 -0.86 -36.41
CA LEU A 858 -8.37 -0.90 -37.04
C LEU A 858 -9.49 -0.80 -36.01
N PHE A 859 -9.36 -1.55 -34.90
CA PHE A 859 -10.36 -1.57 -33.84
C PHE A 859 -10.47 -0.21 -33.12
N HIS A 860 -9.35 0.41 -32.76
CA HIS A 860 -9.36 1.76 -32.18
C HIS A 860 -9.88 2.85 -33.14
N LEU A 861 -9.71 2.69 -34.46
CA LEU A 861 -10.32 3.58 -35.45
C LEU A 861 -11.85 3.39 -35.52
N ALA A 862 -12.34 2.16 -35.34
CA ALA A 862 -13.77 1.88 -35.23
C ALA A 862 -14.36 2.52 -33.96
N GLU A 863 -13.73 2.33 -32.79
CA GLU A 863 -14.12 2.98 -31.51
C GLU A 863 -14.19 4.52 -31.63
N PHE A 864 -13.23 5.13 -32.34
CA PHE A 864 -13.21 6.57 -32.61
C PHE A 864 -14.41 7.03 -33.46
N TYR A 865 -14.75 6.27 -34.51
CA TYR A 865 -15.92 6.60 -35.34
C TYR A 865 -17.25 6.36 -34.63
N ASP A 866 -17.29 5.41 -33.71
CA ASP A 866 -18.42 5.04 -32.87
C ASP A 866 -18.69 6.11 -31.80
N TYR A 867 -17.77 6.28 -30.85
CA TYR A 867 -17.97 7.13 -29.67
C TYR A 867 -17.74 8.62 -29.92
N ASP A 868 -16.65 9.00 -30.62
CA ASP A 868 -16.24 10.41 -30.74
C ASP A 868 -16.87 11.11 -31.96
N MET A 869 -16.94 10.44 -33.12
CA MET A 869 -17.53 11.01 -34.34
C MET A 869 -19.00 10.61 -34.58
N ARG A 870 -19.52 9.59 -33.88
CA ARG A 870 -20.91 9.08 -34.02
C ARG A 870 -21.34 8.74 -35.45
N ASN A 871 -20.40 8.21 -36.26
CA ASN A 871 -20.65 7.77 -37.62
C ASN A 871 -20.80 6.24 -37.68
N ALA A 872 -22.00 5.76 -37.35
CA ALA A 872 -22.33 4.34 -37.29
C ALA A 872 -22.02 3.58 -38.60
N LYS A 873 -22.25 4.16 -39.78
CA LYS A 873 -21.96 3.49 -41.06
C LYS A 873 -20.47 3.12 -41.16
N LYS A 874 -19.60 4.10 -40.89
CA LYS A 874 -18.15 3.94 -40.99
C LYS A 874 -17.57 3.09 -39.86
N ALA A 875 -18.09 3.24 -38.64
CA ALA A 875 -17.73 2.37 -37.51
C ALA A 875 -18.05 0.90 -37.83
N GLY A 876 -19.25 0.62 -38.36
CA GLY A 876 -19.67 -0.73 -38.73
C GLY A 876 -18.80 -1.38 -39.80
N GLU A 877 -18.39 -0.64 -40.84
CA GLU A 877 -17.43 -1.13 -41.84
C GLU A 877 -16.07 -1.49 -41.24
N LEU A 878 -15.56 -0.67 -40.33
CA LEU A 878 -14.25 -0.86 -39.69
C LEU A 878 -14.27 -2.01 -38.70
N TYR A 879 -15.30 -2.11 -37.85
CA TYR A 879 -15.49 -3.27 -36.98
C TYR A 879 -15.62 -4.55 -37.83
N LYS A 880 -16.43 -4.55 -38.91
CA LYS A 880 -16.57 -5.73 -39.78
C LYS A 880 -15.24 -6.17 -40.39
N LYS A 881 -14.40 -5.23 -40.84
CA LYS A 881 -13.03 -5.51 -41.32
C LYS A 881 -12.13 -6.08 -40.22
N ALA A 882 -12.15 -5.52 -39.01
CA ALA A 882 -11.37 -6.00 -37.88
C ALA A 882 -11.78 -7.42 -37.44
N ILE A 883 -13.09 -7.67 -37.32
CA ILE A 883 -13.63 -8.96 -36.88
C ILE A 883 -13.32 -10.07 -37.89
N HIS A 884 -13.37 -9.79 -39.20
CA HIS A 884 -12.98 -10.77 -40.24
C HIS A 884 -11.52 -11.25 -40.14
N LEU A 885 -10.64 -10.54 -39.42
CA LEU A 885 -9.26 -10.98 -39.16
C LEU A 885 -9.14 -11.94 -37.96
N ILE A 886 -10.20 -12.13 -37.17
CA ILE A 886 -10.21 -13.00 -35.98
C ILE A 886 -11.29 -14.09 -35.96
N THR A 887 -12.28 -14.01 -36.85
CA THR A 887 -13.38 -14.98 -36.99
C THR A 887 -13.30 -15.75 -38.31
N PHE A 888 -13.84 -16.97 -38.35
CA PHE A 888 -14.06 -17.66 -39.61
C PHE A 888 -15.22 -17.02 -40.41
N PRO A 889 -15.18 -17.01 -41.75
CA PRO A 889 -16.26 -16.48 -42.58
C PRO A 889 -17.60 -17.21 -42.35
N SER A 890 -18.70 -16.48 -42.54
CA SER A 890 -20.06 -17.03 -42.44
C SER A 890 -20.28 -18.14 -43.48
N GLY A 891 -20.65 -19.34 -43.01
CA GLY A 891 -20.91 -20.51 -43.86
C GLY A 891 -19.81 -21.57 -43.88
N PHE A 892 -18.77 -21.44 -43.04
CA PHE A 892 -17.86 -22.55 -42.75
C PHE A 892 -18.45 -23.48 -41.70
N ASP A 893 -18.59 -24.76 -42.04
CA ASP A 893 -18.71 -25.81 -41.04
C ASP A 893 -17.39 -25.92 -40.27
N ILE A 894 -17.48 -26.02 -38.94
CA ILE A 894 -16.33 -26.35 -38.09
C ILE A 894 -15.84 -27.73 -38.55
N PRO A 895 -14.55 -27.92 -38.87
CA PRO A 895 -14.08 -29.16 -39.46
C PRO A 895 -14.46 -30.36 -38.60
N ASP A 896 -15.03 -31.38 -39.24
CA ASP A 896 -15.53 -32.59 -38.57
C ASP A 896 -14.42 -33.23 -37.74
N GLN A 897 -14.75 -33.65 -36.51
CA GLN A 897 -13.77 -33.98 -35.47
C GLN A 897 -13.05 -35.33 -35.66
N THR A 898 -12.96 -35.85 -36.88
CA THR A 898 -12.48 -37.21 -37.16
C THR A 898 -10.96 -37.30 -37.38
N ASP A 899 -10.31 -36.28 -37.94
CA ASP A 899 -8.92 -36.38 -38.42
C ASP A 899 -7.88 -35.46 -37.73
N ASN A 900 -8.27 -34.69 -36.71
CA ASN A 900 -7.32 -33.91 -35.91
C ASN A 900 -7.77 -33.76 -34.44
N PRO A 901 -6.93 -34.13 -33.45
CA PRO A 901 -7.33 -34.15 -32.03
C PRO A 901 -7.36 -32.77 -31.34
N TYR A 902 -7.12 -31.68 -32.07
CA TYR A 902 -7.04 -30.33 -31.51
C TYR A 902 -7.88 -29.33 -32.31
N VAL A 903 -8.70 -28.54 -31.61
CA VAL A 903 -9.50 -27.46 -32.21
C VAL A 903 -8.62 -26.24 -32.49
N THR A 904 -8.58 -25.79 -33.74
CA THR A 904 -7.73 -24.67 -34.19
C THR A 904 -8.49 -23.34 -34.27
N VAL A 905 -7.80 -22.25 -33.95
CA VAL A 905 -8.29 -20.86 -34.04
C VAL A 905 -7.62 -20.16 -35.23
N PRO A 906 -8.24 -19.17 -35.90
CA PRO A 906 -7.57 -18.41 -36.96
C PRO A 906 -6.26 -17.80 -36.48
N ALA A 907 -5.18 -18.01 -37.21
CA ALA A 907 -3.91 -17.35 -36.96
C ALA A 907 -4.06 -15.82 -37.06
N SER A 908 -3.50 -15.11 -36.09
CA SER A 908 -3.43 -13.64 -36.11
C SER A 908 -1.96 -13.21 -36.14
N VAL A 909 -1.64 -12.35 -37.12
CA VAL A 909 -0.32 -11.73 -37.28
C VAL A 909 -0.57 -10.21 -37.40
N PRO A 910 -0.27 -9.41 -36.36
CA PRO A 910 0.32 -9.78 -35.06
C PRO A 910 -0.63 -10.59 -34.16
N PHE A 911 -0.04 -11.35 -33.23
CA PHE A 911 -0.75 -12.21 -32.27
C PHE A 911 -1.69 -11.42 -31.35
N VAL A 912 -2.96 -11.86 -31.28
CA VAL A 912 -3.95 -11.34 -30.33
C VAL A 912 -4.47 -12.45 -29.41
N PRO A 913 -4.32 -12.33 -28.07
CA PRO A 913 -4.82 -13.29 -27.09
C PRO A 913 -6.32 -13.53 -27.19
N ILE A 914 -6.76 -14.76 -26.85
CA ILE A 914 -8.17 -15.17 -26.89
C ILE A 914 -9.09 -14.20 -26.12
N SER A 915 -8.65 -13.68 -24.96
CA SER A 915 -9.40 -12.70 -24.18
C SER A 915 -9.62 -11.36 -24.88
N LYS A 916 -8.60 -10.82 -25.56
CA LYS A 916 -8.74 -9.63 -26.42
C LYS A 916 -9.66 -9.91 -27.61
N ARG A 917 -9.60 -11.10 -28.22
CA ARG A 917 -10.53 -11.50 -29.31
C ARG A 917 -11.99 -11.54 -28.82
N ILE A 918 -12.26 -12.12 -27.65
CA ILE A 918 -13.58 -12.14 -27.00
C ILE A 918 -14.07 -10.71 -26.73
N GLN A 919 -13.20 -9.83 -26.23
CA GLN A 919 -13.53 -8.42 -25.99
C GLN A 919 -13.90 -7.69 -27.29
N MET A 920 -13.11 -7.83 -28.36
CA MET A 920 -13.38 -7.20 -29.66
C MET A 920 -14.72 -7.65 -30.26
N ILE A 921 -15.00 -8.96 -30.24
CA ILE A 921 -16.29 -9.52 -30.70
C ILE A 921 -17.44 -8.97 -29.85
N THR A 922 -17.28 -8.92 -28.53
CA THR A 922 -18.30 -8.42 -27.60
C THR A 922 -18.63 -6.94 -27.85
N SER A 923 -17.63 -6.07 -28.02
CA SER A 923 -17.86 -4.66 -28.36
C SER A 923 -18.60 -4.50 -29.68
N TYR A 924 -18.27 -5.28 -30.71
CA TYR A 924 -18.97 -5.22 -31.99
C TYR A 924 -20.42 -5.70 -31.87
N ILE A 925 -20.70 -6.73 -31.07
CA ILE A 925 -22.07 -7.16 -30.77
C ILE A 925 -22.85 -6.02 -30.09
N TYR A 926 -22.29 -5.36 -29.08
CA TYR A 926 -22.95 -4.21 -28.44
C TYR A 926 -23.21 -3.06 -29.41
N PHE A 927 -22.26 -2.73 -30.30
CA PHE A 927 -22.43 -1.75 -31.36
C PHE A 927 -23.59 -2.11 -32.32
N LEU A 928 -23.69 -3.39 -32.74
CA LEU A 928 -24.80 -3.85 -33.59
C LEU A 928 -26.16 -3.82 -32.87
N LEU A 929 -26.17 -4.03 -31.54
CA LEU A 929 -27.37 -3.98 -30.71
C LEU A 929 -27.86 -2.55 -30.41
N ASP A 930 -26.99 -1.54 -30.49
CA ASP A 930 -27.35 -0.12 -30.30
C ASP A 930 -27.77 0.55 -31.63
N THR A 931 -27.16 0.14 -32.75
CA THR A 931 -27.38 0.75 -34.09
C THR A 931 -28.55 0.16 -34.90
N VAL A 932 -29.56 -0.38 -34.22
CA VAL A 932 -30.66 -1.19 -34.79
C VAL A 932 -31.35 -0.51 -35.97
N SER A 933 -30.99 -0.92 -37.20
CA SER A 933 -31.71 -0.53 -38.43
C SER A 933 -31.43 -1.41 -39.66
N SER A 934 -30.28 -2.09 -39.78
CA SER A 934 -29.87 -2.66 -41.09
C SER A 934 -29.02 -3.94 -41.07
N TYR A 935 -28.69 -4.52 -39.91
CA TYR A 935 -27.94 -5.79 -39.81
C TYR A 935 -28.85 -6.95 -39.41
N GLY A 936 -28.61 -8.12 -39.99
CA GLY A 936 -29.49 -9.28 -39.80
C GLY A 936 -29.19 -10.05 -38.51
N GLN A 937 -30.23 -10.68 -37.92
CA GLN A 937 -30.05 -11.59 -36.77
C GLN A 937 -29.06 -12.72 -37.07
N ALA A 938 -28.89 -13.11 -38.35
CA ALA A 938 -27.90 -14.09 -38.80
C ALA A 938 -26.44 -13.64 -38.57
N ASP A 939 -26.13 -12.36 -38.71
CA ASP A 939 -24.77 -11.84 -38.47
C ASP A 939 -24.41 -11.94 -36.98
N ILE A 940 -25.34 -11.54 -36.10
CA ILE A 940 -25.20 -11.61 -34.64
C ILE A 940 -25.04 -13.07 -34.19
N LEU A 941 -25.82 -13.99 -34.75
CA LEU A 941 -25.69 -15.43 -34.49
C LEU A 941 -24.30 -15.95 -34.89
N ASN A 942 -23.77 -15.54 -36.05
CA ASN A 942 -22.43 -15.94 -36.50
C ASN A 942 -21.31 -15.42 -35.59
N LEU A 943 -21.46 -14.21 -35.02
CA LEU A 943 -20.53 -13.68 -34.02
C LEU A 943 -20.56 -14.51 -32.73
N TYR A 944 -21.75 -14.88 -32.25
CA TYR A 944 -21.89 -15.76 -31.08
C TYR A 944 -21.35 -17.18 -31.33
N LYS A 945 -21.48 -17.74 -32.54
CA LYS A 945 -20.83 -19.01 -32.92
C LYS A 945 -19.31 -18.94 -32.88
N ASN A 946 -18.72 -17.86 -33.41
CA ASN A 946 -17.27 -17.66 -33.32
C ASN A 946 -16.79 -17.45 -31.88
N MET A 947 -17.58 -16.76 -31.04
CA MET A 947 -17.24 -16.61 -29.62
C MET A 947 -17.37 -17.93 -28.84
N ASP A 948 -18.32 -18.80 -29.19
CA ASP A 948 -18.45 -20.14 -28.63
C ASP A 948 -17.24 -21.04 -28.99
N LEU A 949 -16.70 -20.93 -30.21
CA LEU A 949 -15.46 -21.61 -30.60
C LEU A 949 -14.27 -21.16 -29.73
N LEU A 950 -14.11 -19.86 -29.50
CA LEU A 950 -13.07 -19.31 -28.60
C LEU A 950 -13.24 -19.81 -27.15
N VAL A 951 -14.49 -19.98 -26.69
CA VAL A 951 -14.84 -20.53 -25.36
C VAL A 951 -14.48 -22.02 -25.26
N VAL A 952 -14.73 -22.82 -26.30
CA VAL A 952 -14.32 -24.23 -26.35
C VAL A 952 -12.79 -24.37 -26.34
N VAL A 953 -12.09 -23.60 -27.16
CA VAL A 953 -10.62 -23.64 -27.23
C VAL A 953 -9.99 -23.18 -25.91
N ALA A 954 -10.49 -22.10 -25.30
CA ALA A 954 -10.04 -21.69 -23.97
C ALA A 954 -10.33 -22.76 -22.90
N GLY A 955 -11.42 -23.52 -23.04
CA GLY A 955 -11.77 -24.63 -22.15
C GLY A 955 -10.74 -25.76 -22.16
N SER A 956 -10.25 -26.17 -23.34
CA SER A 956 -9.16 -27.16 -23.48
C SER A 956 -7.80 -26.55 -23.11
N ALA A 957 -7.50 -25.32 -23.55
CA ALA A 957 -6.23 -24.66 -23.24
C ALA A 957 -6.01 -24.43 -21.73
N LEU A 958 -7.07 -24.39 -20.92
CA LEU A 958 -7.01 -24.39 -19.45
C LEU A 958 -6.51 -25.71 -18.84
N GLU A 959 -6.62 -26.82 -19.56
CA GLU A 959 -6.16 -28.16 -19.17
C GLU A 959 -4.78 -28.46 -19.77
N ASP A 960 -4.61 -28.20 -21.07
CA ASP A 960 -3.40 -28.51 -21.83
C ASP A 960 -2.26 -27.48 -21.64
N GLY A 961 -2.60 -26.24 -21.27
CA GLY A 961 -1.65 -25.11 -21.14
C GLY A 961 -1.19 -24.51 -22.48
N PHE A 962 -1.74 -24.96 -23.60
CA PHE A 962 -1.49 -24.45 -24.94
C PHE A 962 -2.70 -24.62 -25.86
N TYR A 963 -2.71 -23.90 -26.98
CA TYR A 963 -3.65 -24.12 -28.09
C TYR A 963 -2.93 -23.96 -29.44
N TYR A 964 -3.62 -24.32 -30.53
CA TYR A 964 -3.08 -24.21 -31.88
C TYR A 964 -3.82 -23.14 -32.68
N GLU A 965 -3.05 -22.30 -33.35
CA GLU A 965 -3.53 -21.36 -34.36
C GLU A 965 -3.20 -21.91 -35.76
N ALA A 966 -4.11 -21.76 -36.72
CA ALA A 966 -3.91 -22.20 -38.11
C ALA A 966 -4.43 -21.14 -39.09
N ASP A 967 -3.78 -21.05 -40.26
CA ASP A 967 -4.28 -20.24 -41.37
C ASP A 967 -5.57 -20.84 -41.93
N ALA A 968 -6.51 -19.97 -42.35
CA ALA A 968 -7.77 -20.42 -42.92
C ALA A 968 -7.53 -21.14 -44.27
N PRO A 969 -8.04 -22.37 -44.47
CA PRO A 969 -7.92 -23.05 -45.75
C PRO A 969 -8.69 -22.28 -46.82
N ARG A 970 -8.03 -21.98 -47.95
CA ARG A 970 -8.65 -21.25 -49.07
C ARG A 970 -9.87 -22.01 -49.61
N MET A 971 -10.92 -21.28 -49.97
CA MET A 971 -12.17 -21.84 -50.51
C MET A 971 -11.91 -22.81 -51.67
N LYS A 972 -12.55 -23.99 -51.63
CA LYS A 972 -12.89 -24.71 -52.87
C LYS A 972 -13.94 -23.87 -53.60
N ASN A 973 -13.54 -23.24 -54.71
CA ASN A 973 -14.48 -22.50 -55.56
C ASN A 973 -15.60 -23.42 -56.05
N GLN A 974 -16.82 -22.91 -56.04
CA GLN A 974 -18.00 -23.60 -56.56
C GLN A 974 -17.84 -23.83 -58.07
N LEU A 975 -17.87 -25.07 -58.51
CA LEU A 975 -17.93 -25.40 -59.94
C LEU A 975 -19.27 -24.91 -60.50
N THR A 976 -19.23 -23.98 -61.46
CA THR A 976 -20.39 -23.60 -62.27
C THR A 976 -20.12 -23.85 -63.75
N ARG A 977 -21.08 -24.52 -64.39
CA ARG A 977 -21.14 -24.95 -65.79
C ARG A 977 -20.08 -25.97 -66.21
N GLY A 978 -20.54 -26.96 -66.99
CA GLY A 978 -19.71 -28.04 -67.47
C GLY A 978 -19.38 -27.90 -68.95
N GLU A 979 -18.28 -28.53 -69.33
CA GLU A 979 -17.99 -29.01 -70.68
C GLU A 979 -17.10 -30.26 -70.55
N SER A 980 -17.15 -31.13 -71.56
CA SER A 980 -16.55 -32.47 -71.54
C SER A 980 -15.01 -32.46 -71.68
N PRO A 981 -14.29 -33.52 -71.26
CA PRO A 981 -12.83 -33.47 -71.13
C PRO A 981 -12.07 -33.74 -72.43
N THR A 982 -10.89 -33.13 -72.56
CA THR A 982 -9.79 -33.60 -73.42
C THR A 982 -8.56 -33.90 -72.57
N PRO A 983 -7.88 -35.06 -72.76
CA PRO A 983 -6.73 -35.43 -71.94
C PRO A 983 -5.40 -35.07 -72.63
N THR A 984 -4.66 -34.13 -72.06
CA THR A 984 -3.21 -33.98 -72.34
C THR A 984 -2.44 -33.94 -71.03
N ALA A 985 -1.43 -34.82 -70.94
CA ALA A 985 -0.72 -35.08 -69.70
C ALA A 985 0.29 -33.98 -69.35
N ALA A 986 0.26 -33.54 -68.10
CA ALA A 986 1.38 -32.90 -67.42
C ALA A 986 1.46 -33.45 -65.98
N SER A 987 2.68 -33.54 -65.45
CA SER A 987 3.00 -34.25 -64.21
C SER A 987 2.44 -33.61 -62.93
N PRO A 988 2.07 -34.39 -61.91
CA PRO A 988 1.66 -33.86 -60.61
C PRO A 988 2.88 -33.50 -59.76
N THR A 989 3.38 -32.26 -59.92
CA THR A 989 4.35 -31.65 -58.99
C THR A 989 3.93 -30.21 -58.70
N ASP A 990 2.84 -30.04 -57.96
CA ASP A 990 2.46 -28.74 -57.41
C ASP A 990 2.33 -28.84 -55.88
N ASN A 991 2.94 -27.88 -55.21
CA ASN A 991 3.17 -27.93 -53.76
C ASN A 991 1.86 -27.72 -53.00
N LEU A 992 1.38 -28.77 -52.34
CA LEU A 992 0.41 -28.64 -51.26
C LEU A 992 1.09 -27.94 -50.08
N HIS A 993 1.07 -26.60 -50.05
CA HIS A 993 1.52 -25.82 -48.90
C HIS A 993 0.67 -26.22 -47.69
N ALA A 994 1.23 -27.06 -46.82
CA ALA A 994 0.59 -27.48 -45.59
C ALA A 994 0.27 -26.26 -44.72
N ALA A 995 -0.97 -26.16 -44.22
CA ALA A 995 -1.38 -25.08 -43.34
C ALA A 995 -0.47 -25.04 -42.10
N GLN A 996 0.19 -23.92 -41.87
CA GLN A 996 1.26 -23.83 -40.87
C GLN A 996 0.64 -23.70 -39.47
N MET A 997 0.57 -24.81 -38.73
CA MET A 997 0.02 -24.81 -37.38
C MET A 997 1.01 -24.20 -36.36
N ILE A 998 0.58 -23.13 -35.70
CA ILE A 998 1.37 -22.40 -34.71
C ILE A 998 0.90 -22.80 -33.30
N LYS A 999 1.78 -23.43 -32.52
CA LYS A 999 1.53 -23.73 -31.10
C LYS A 999 1.70 -22.46 -30.26
N ARG A 1000 0.67 -22.09 -29.48
CA ARG A 1000 0.66 -20.94 -28.56
C ARG A 1000 0.54 -21.41 -27.11
N THR A 1001 1.41 -20.92 -26.24
CA THR A 1001 1.28 -21.10 -24.78
C THR A 1001 0.12 -20.30 -24.24
N PHE A 1002 -0.67 -20.87 -23.33
CA PHE A 1002 -1.88 -20.25 -22.80
C PHE A 1002 -1.75 -19.97 -21.30
N ASN A 1003 -1.77 -18.69 -20.92
CA ASN A 1003 -1.79 -18.30 -19.51
C ASN A 1003 -3.25 -18.15 -19.06
N ALA A 1004 -3.67 -18.95 -18.08
CA ALA A 1004 -5.04 -18.93 -17.58
C ALA A 1004 -5.49 -17.56 -17.02
N GLY A 1005 -4.56 -16.74 -16.54
CA GLY A 1005 -4.84 -15.37 -16.08
C GLY A 1005 -5.27 -14.41 -17.19
N ASP A 1006 -4.98 -14.72 -18.45
CA ASP A 1006 -5.36 -13.85 -19.57
C ASP A 1006 -6.88 -13.72 -19.71
N LEU A 1007 -7.64 -14.74 -19.27
CA LEU A 1007 -9.10 -14.77 -19.32
C LEU A 1007 -9.81 -14.13 -18.12
N ASP A 1008 -9.10 -13.80 -17.04
CA ASP A 1008 -9.72 -13.18 -15.86
C ASP A 1008 -10.41 -11.84 -16.21
N SER A 1009 -9.86 -11.12 -17.19
CA SER A 1009 -10.46 -9.90 -17.79
C SER A 1009 -11.75 -10.15 -18.58
N SER A 1010 -11.91 -11.33 -19.17
CA SER A 1010 -13.07 -11.70 -19.99
C SER A 1010 -14.23 -12.30 -19.20
N VAL A 1011 -14.05 -12.69 -17.93
CA VAL A 1011 -15.09 -13.38 -17.14
C VAL A 1011 -16.38 -12.56 -17.04
N THR A 1012 -16.27 -11.25 -16.81
CA THR A 1012 -17.44 -10.35 -16.76
C THR A 1012 -18.18 -10.33 -18.09
N LEU A 1013 -17.46 -10.14 -19.20
CA LEU A 1013 -18.02 -10.10 -20.56
C LEU A 1013 -18.68 -11.44 -20.96
N LEU A 1014 -18.07 -12.57 -20.60
CA LEU A 1014 -18.64 -13.90 -20.83
C LEU A 1014 -19.94 -14.10 -20.04
N CYS A 1015 -19.98 -13.62 -18.79
CA CYS A 1015 -21.16 -13.70 -17.94
C CYS A 1015 -22.29 -12.76 -18.40
N GLU A 1016 -21.97 -11.53 -18.81
CA GLU A 1016 -22.93 -10.56 -19.34
C GLU A 1016 -23.55 -11.06 -20.66
N ASN A 1017 -22.72 -11.56 -21.58
CA ASN A 1017 -23.19 -12.21 -22.81
C ASN A 1017 -24.05 -13.45 -22.52
N ALA A 1018 -23.64 -14.34 -21.61
CA ALA A 1018 -24.45 -15.50 -21.24
C ALA A 1018 -25.81 -15.10 -20.64
N THR A 1019 -25.84 -14.02 -19.86
CA THR A 1019 -27.06 -13.46 -19.25
C THR A 1019 -27.96 -12.79 -20.30
N TYR A 1020 -27.37 -12.13 -21.30
CA TYR A 1020 -28.10 -11.58 -22.45
C TYR A 1020 -28.73 -12.71 -23.30
N LEU A 1021 -27.93 -13.68 -23.73
CA LEU A 1021 -28.40 -14.87 -24.47
C LEU A 1021 -29.47 -15.65 -23.71
N TYR A 1022 -29.36 -15.77 -22.39
CA TYR A 1022 -30.40 -16.41 -21.57
C TYR A 1022 -31.74 -15.67 -21.63
N LYS A 1023 -31.76 -14.33 -21.72
CA LYS A 1023 -33.00 -13.56 -21.88
C LYS A 1023 -33.65 -13.80 -23.24
N ILE A 1024 -32.87 -13.77 -24.32
CA ILE A 1024 -33.36 -13.94 -25.71
C ILE A 1024 -33.46 -15.40 -26.17
N ARG A 1025 -33.25 -16.38 -25.29
CA ARG A 1025 -33.22 -17.83 -25.57
C ARG A 1025 -34.43 -18.43 -26.29
N ARG A 1026 -35.52 -17.68 -26.45
CA ARG A 1026 -36.74 -18.09 -27.18
C ARG A 1026 -36.66 -17.79 -28.69
N GLU A 1027 -35.71 -16.97 -29.12
CA GLU A 1027 -35.57 -16.53 -30.51
C GLU A 1027 -34.83 -17.54 -31.39
N ASN A 1028 -33.87 -18.27 -30.84
CA ASN A 1028 -33.13 -19.33 -31.55
C ASN A 1028 -32.67 -20.45 -30.58
N PRO A 1029 -32.90 -21.74 -30.90
CA PRO A 1029 -32.47 -22.85 -30.05
C PRO A 1029 -30.94 -22.98 -29.88
N GLU A 1030 -30.14 -22.56 -30.87
CA GLU A 1030 -28.67 -22.68 -30.81
C GLU A 1030 -28.06 -21.90 -29.63
N TYR A 1031 -28.64 -20.73 -29.30
CA TYR A 1031 -28.24 -19.91 -28.15
C TYR A 1031 -28.24 -20.68 -26.83
N ILE A 1032 -29.10 -21.70 -26.70
CA ILE A 1032 -29.20 -22.55 -25.49
C ILE A 1032 -27.90 -23.34 -25.26
N SER A 1033 -27.23 -23.77 -26.33
CA SER A 1033 -25.95 -24.48 -26.23
C SER A 1033 -24.81 -23.52 -25.89
N ILE A 1034 -24.80 -22.35 -26.54
CA ILE A 1034 -23.76 -21.33 -26.43
C ILE A 1034 -23.72 -20.72 -25.02
N TYR A 1035 -24.85 -20.23 -24.48
CA TYR A 1035 -24.85 -19.60 -23.15
C TYR A 1035 -24.45 -20.61 -22.05
N LYS A 1036 -24.80 -21.90 -22.20
CA LYS A 1036 -24.41 -22.94 -21.24
C LYS A 1036 -22.91 -23.19 -21.23
N ARG A 1037 -22.25 -23.23 -22.40
CA ARG A 1037 -20.79 -23.34 -22.50
C ARG A 1037 -20.10 -22.10 -21.92
N MET A 1038 -20.56 -20.90 -22.30
CA MET A 1038 -20.04 -19.63 -21.75
C MET A 1038 -20.16 -19.56 -20.22
N TRP A 1039 -21.33 -19.87 -19.66
CA TRP A 1039 -21.55 -19.92 -18.21
C TRP A 1039 -20.67 -20.96 -17.51
N THR A 1040 -20.47 -22.13 -18.12
CA THR A 1040 -19.62 -23.19 -17.56
C THR A 1040 -18.15 -22.78 -17.53
N LEU A 1041 -17.64 -22.18 -18.61
CA LEU A 1041 -16.28 -21.64 -18.65
C LEU A 1041 -16.11 -20.48 -17.65
N ALA A 1042 -17.04 -19.51 -17.63
CA ALA A 1042 -16.97 -18.36 -16.76
C ALA A 1042 -16.93 -18.77 -15.26
N LYS A 1043 -17.78 -19.73 -14.86
CA LYS A 1043 -17.71 -20.38 -13.55
C LYS A 1043 -16.34 -21.00 -13.29
N ARG A 1044 -15.82 -21.81 -14.23
CA ARG A 1044 -14.54 -22.53 -14.10
C ARG A 1044 -13.33 -21.59 -13.90
N ILE A 1045 -13.35 -20.41 -14.51
CA ILE A 1045 -12.28 -19.41 -14.38
C ILE A 1045 -12.39 -18.69 -13.02
N SER A 1046 -13.56 -18.12 -12.71
CA SER A 1046 -13.78 -17.44 -11.44
C SER A 1046 -15.23 -17.55 -10.98
N HIS A 1047 -15.48 -18.46 -10.04
CA HIS A 1047 -16.77 -18.61 -9.35
C HIS A 1047 -17.23 -17.36 -8.57
N MET A 1048 -16.34 -16.38 -8.44
CA MET A 1048 -16.50 -15.25 -7.54
C MET A 1048 -16.94 -13.95 -8.22
N ASN A 1049 -16.73 -13.78 -9.53
CA ASN A 1049 -17.03 -12.52 -10.23
C ASN A 1049 -18.45 -11.98 -9.92
N GLU A 1050 -18.59 -10.67 -9.72
CA GLU A 1050 -19.86 -10.00 -9.36
C GLU A 1050 -21.03 -10.33 -10.31
N CYS A 1051 -20.78 -10.46 -11.61
CA CYS A 1051 -21.81 -10.91 -12.56
C CYS A 1051 -22.24 -12.36 -12.31
N ILE A 1052 -21.29 -13.24 -11.95
CA ILE A 1052 -21.58 -14.65 -11.66
C ILE A 1052 -22.34 -14.77 -10.34
N LEU A 1053 -21.96 -14.04 -9.29
CA LEU A 1053 -22.67 -14.05 -8.01
C LEU A 1053 -24.11 -13.55 -8.13
N SER A 1054 -24.32 -12.45 -8.88
CA SER A 1054 -25.67 -11.91 -9.11
C SER A 1054 -26.52 -12.85 -9.98
N SER A 1055 -25.93 -13.47 -11.00
CA SER A 1055 -26.65 -14.33 -11.96
C SER A 1055 -26.75 -15.81 -11.53
N TYR A 1056 -26.05 -16.24 -10.48
CA TYR A 1056 -26.00 -17.65 -10.03
C TYR A 1056 -27.39 -18.26 -9.80
N HIS A 1057 -28.29 -17.47 -9.19
CA HIS A 1057 -29.66 -17.90 -8.90
C HIS A 1057 -30.51 -18.12 -10.16
N ILE A 1058 -30.15 -17.48 -11.27
CA ILE A 1058 -30.85 -17.57 -12.57
C ILE A 1058 -30.48 -18.87 -13.29
N PHE A 1059 -29.18 -19.23 -13.26
CA PHE A 1059 -28.66 -20.38 -14.00
C PHE A 1059 -28.69 -21.69 -13.21
N GLU A 1060 -28.50 -21.66 -11.89
CA GLU A 1060 -28.38 -22.86 -11.04
C GLU A 1060 -29.65 -23.13 -10.19
N GLY A 1061 -30.66 -22.26 -10.23
CA GLY A 1061 -31.91 -22.40 -9.49
C GLY A 1061 -31.81 -22.34 -7.96
N ARG A 1062 -30.61 -22.13 -7.41
CA ARG A 1062 -30.32 -22.08 -5.96
C ARG A 1062 -29.59 -20.81 -5.56
N ARG A 1063 -29.77 -20.37 -4.31
CA ARG A 1063 -28.93 -19.33 -3.71
C ARG A 1063 -27.62 -19.93 -3.18
N ILE A 1064 -26.55 -19.15 -3.19
CA ILE A 1064 -25.21 -19.56 -2.74
C ILE A 1064 -25.22 -19.76 -1.22
N GLY A 1065 -24.85 -20.95 -0.75
CA GLY A 1065 -24.74 -21.27 0.68
C GLY A 1065 -23.37 -20.91 1.28
N PHE A 1066 -23.26 -20.96 2.62
CA PHE A 1066 -22.00 -20.73 3.32
C PHE A 1066 -20.90 -21.74 2.92
N LEU A 1067 -21.28 -23.01 2.71
CA LEU A 1067 -20.35 -24.05 2.26
C LEU A 1067 -19.90 -23.83 0.81
N ASP A 1068 -20.78 -23.32 -0.07
CA ASP A 1068 -20.40 -22.91 -1.43
C ASP A 1068 -19.40 -21.76 -1.36
N TYR A 1069 -19.67 -20.71 -0.57
CA TYR A 1069 -18.72 -19.61 -0.34
C TYR A 1069 -17.37 -20.08 0.19
N LEU A 1070 -17.35 -21.06 1.10
CA LEU A 1070 -16.12 -21.59 1.69
C LEU A 1070 -15.36 -22.48 0.69
N ALA A 1071 -16.07 -23.25 -0.15
CA ALA A 1071 -15.46 -23.97 -1.27
C ALA A 1071 -14.93 -23.03 -2.35
N PHE A 1072 -15.66 -21.95 -2.70
CA PHE A 1072 -15.18 -20.91 -3.62
C PHE A 1072 -13.99 -20.13 -3.04
N PHE A 1073 -13.87 -20.02 -1.72
CA PHE A 1073 -12.69 -19.42 -1.09
C PHE A 1073 -11.49 -20.38 -0.98
N TYR A 1074 -11.69 -21.69 -0.73
CA TYR A 1074 -10.60 -22.59 -0.31
C TYR A 1074 -10.36 -23.84 -1.18
N LEU A 1075 -11.30 -24.23 -2.06
CA LEU A 1075 -11.21 -25.47 -2.85
C LEU A 1075 -11.11 -25.23 -4.37
N TYR A 1076 -11.75 -24.19 -4.90
CA TYR A 1076 -11.67 -23.85 -6.32
C TYR A 1076 -10.50 -22.89 -6.60
N ARG A 1077 -9.98 -22.99 -7.84
CA ARG A 1077 -8.64 -22.58 -8.31
C ARG A 1077 -7.91 -21.57 -7.43
#